data_AF-A0A8H6VYX5-F1
#
_entry.id   AF-A0A8H6VYX5-F1
#
_cell.length_a   1.000
_cell.length_b   1.000
_cell.length_c   1.000
_cell.angle_alpha   90.00
_cell.angle_beta   90.00
_cell.angle_gamma   90.00
#
_symmetry.space_group_name_H-M   'P 1'
#
loop_
_entity.id
_entity.type
_entity.pdbx_description
1 polymer ?
#
loop_
_entity_poly.entity_id
_entity_poly.type
_entity_poly.pdbx_seq_one_letter_code
_entity_poly.pdbx_strand_id
1 'polypeptide(L)'
;MSLTTHNDYNAQISDAEVSLKGIPVTTVDGAAEILSLLLRIRFWKANRVPDDVITAVASCRELLQRKPTLHLLLKTVHMQEVPNYSSIFDSLAFPALVSTKSREILQSIGERMEKHAATESFLPLWVPKNQHTEMPRYEDNDLLAHIASLGLRKSAELSYNLQIILHDLGGFQRHPVLANRVSRLFTPKNKFLVNASGTGKTRLCYEGLCANWGLYFTFYVDSSRLGSFDMEFILDSVKADGGFRWVRGLRAPDKAQVIAKNRNLVFRWFGVVLLSRLLAFQLFLETRTHCDDNTLNTMHKMRWLEMQLTPCTFSRGGTDDRFSKLSKALGGDKNDVLNLQANIDDALRKIRNAIGHDSPLFIVIDGAQAGVRLEDTSFDDGNSLLREIIGAWQTLTRGSCTFICAGIRVPSSMFSDKPGGDFEWTSDTGEFDDPDAHERYVTKFLPPKFRDTPSGRFLLARLWRWCRGRYQFTDKFISILLTSGLLFPHTTLSQYIREGTGVEAFDAVRICYEEVYPTPGSVFGFGKPSFEELSPHDQDLVLNVLYSMMATHQVDDFGPEDIQLVSRGYSRFVDADLSKIVFNEPLVVCRAVRQLFPAPSRPHEGYPNDRPSTFITTLQLNPPRTRRGVAHCLAFYLSQVLGRSRMLTDIFKFPHAAPGWACQTAQLVRFHLDDDSKLQSTMVDDLNVFRSLVPLATATQSLEETIEWIEHAHGTTFCIPSSPNLDLLGAIQLADGSFIWLAVRALATDEPVNDEALRPLVSLLDIDDLFQEEGADTVSIQRAINSLRTLPGVKQRPCLLRAVTAFPVEVDVRPCVDKRCRDVANLSFRALRRKEDQVMQVDFYDAMVNGAIGGTKRKSRWDDGAMQGSRKRAKELQSRLLFEFKGKHMGSSHEVMPHYTWDLQDEDLYEEYDPVDAVAVTQQRRLSYAPRKRAPKPRQLRRNQKGTRQNRKKSVSKYA
;
A
#
# COMPACT_ATOMS: atom_id res chain seq x y z
N MET A 1 23.69 -41.70 33.77
CA MET A 1 22.82 -41.14 34.81
C MET A 1 21.48 -41.86 34.70
N SER A 2 21.14 -42.64 35.72
CA SER A 2 20.06 -43.62 35.68
C SER A 2 18.71 -42.95 35.45
N LEU A 3 17.90 -43.55 34.57
CA LEU A 3 16.47 -43.29 34.47
C LEU A 3 15.84 -43.70 35.80
N THR A 4 15.70 -42.74 36.73
CA THR A 4 14.74 -42.87 37.83
C THR A 4 13.38 -43.12 37.21
N THR A 5 12.73 -44.20 37.65
CA THR A 5 11.49 -44.66 37.05
C THR A 5 10.35 -43.72 37.47
N HIS A 6 9.26 -43.66 36.69
CA HIS A 6 8.10 -42.82 37.00
C HIS A 6 7.56 -43.05 38.43
N ASN A 7 7.75 -44.27 38.97
CA ASN A 7 7.40 -44.65 40.33
C ASN A 7 8.19 -43.89 41.40
N ASP A 8 9.45 -43.54 41.14
CA ASP A 8 10.30 -42.81 42.09
C ASP A 8 9.80 -41.37 42.31
N TYR A 9 9.29 -40.71 41.25
CA TYR A 9 8.72 -39.36 41.37
C TYR A 9 7.42 -39.34 42.16
N ASN A 10 6.54 -40.33 41.98
CA ASN A 10 5.27 -40.37 42.71
C ASN A 10 5.49 -40.61 44.21
N ALA A 11 6.46 -41.47 44.57
CA ALA A 11 6.88 -41.64 45.96
C ALA A 11 7.43 -40.34 46.55
N GLN A 12 8.33 -39.66 45.82
CA GLN A 12 8.91 -38.37 46.24
C GLN A 12 7.85 -37.26 46.39
N ILE A 13 6.85 -37.21 45.51
CA ILE A 13 5.73 -36.26 45.62
C ILE A 13 4.92 -36.56 46.88
N SER A 14 4.57 -37.82 47.14
CA SER A 14 3.81 -38.21 48.33
C SER A 14 4.55 -37.88 49.62
N ASP A 15 5.85 -38.21 49.70
CA ASP A 15 6.68 -37.93 50.87
C ASP A 15 6.83 -36.41 51.12
N ALA A 16 6.96 -35.65 50.04
CA ALA A 16 6.99 -34.19 50.09
C ALA A 16 5.65 -33.61 50.56
N GLU A 17 4.52 -34.11 50.06
CA GLU A 17 3.18 -33.65 50.47
C GLU A 17 2.90 -33.94 51.96
N VAL A 18 3.40 -35.05 52.50
CA VAL A 18 3.34 -35.35 53.95
C VAL A 18 4.20 -34.36 54.76
N SER A 19 5.40 -34.06 54.28
CA SER A 19 6.35 -33.17 54.96
C SER A 19 5.84 -31.73 55.08
N LEU A 20 4.97 -31.28 54.16
CA LEU A 20 4.38 -29.95 54.19
C LEU A 20 3.61 -29.65 55.48
N LYS A 21 3.00 -30.64 56.15
CA LYS A 21 2.14 -30.42 57.34
C LYS A 21 2.91 -30.06 58.62
N GLY A 22 4.22 -30.30 58.67
CA GLY A 22 5.03 -30.11 59.87
C GLY A 22 5.79 -28.78 59.96
N ILE A 23 5.77 -27.96 58.90
CA ILE A 23 6.62 -26.77 58.79
C ILE A 23 5.84 -25.52 59.22
N PRO A 24 6.31 -24.73 60.21
CA PRO A 24 5.61 -23.53 60.65
C PRO A 24 5.70 -22.39 59.61
N VAL A 25 4.59 -22.09 58.92
CA VAL A 25 4.50 -21.03 57.90
C VAL A 25 4.49 -19.59 58.46
N THR A 26 4.54 -19.41 59.78
CA THR A 26 4.41 -18.08 60.41
C THR A 26 5.64 -17.19 60.20
N THR A 27 6.78 -17.78 59.83
CA THR A 27 8.03 -17.06 59.51
C THR A 27 8.34 -17.17 58.02
N VAL A 28 9.08 -16.18 57.48
CA VAL A 28 9.56 -16.22 56.08
C VAL A 28 10.42 -17.46 55.82
N ASP A 29 11.16 -17.93 56.83
CA ASP A 29 12.01 -19.11 56.74
C ASP A 29 11.20 -20.40 56.56
N GLY A 30 10.19 -20.62 57.41
CA GLY A 30 9.31 -21.78 57.26
C GLY A 30 8.47 -21.72 55.99
N ALA A 31 8.01 -20.53 55.60
CA ALA A 31 7.35 -20.32 54.31
C ALA A 31 8.30 -20.62 53.12
N ALA A 32 9.59 -20.32 53.23
CA ALA A 32 10.58 -20.60 52.19
C ALA A 32 10.84 -22.10 52.01
N GLU A 33 10.84 -22.87 53.09
CA GLU A 33 10.95 -24.35 53.03
C GLU A 33 9.72 -24.96 52.36
N ILE A 34 8.52 -24.51 52.73
CA ILE A 34 7.27 -24.92 52.08
C ILE A 34 7.32 -24.59 50.58
N LEU A 35 7.69 -23.36 50.22
CA LEU A 35 7.76 -22.93 48.82
C LEU A 35 8.80 -23.73 48.02
N SER A 36 9.96 -24.01 48.60
CA SER A 36 11.00 -24.87 48.02
C SER A 36 10.45 -26.25 47.69
N LEU A 37 9.73 -26.86 48.63
CA LEU A 37 9.14 -28.19 48.46
C LEU A 37 8.02 -28.17 47.41
N LEU A 38 7.15 -27.15 47.41
CA LEU A 38 6.10 -26.96 46.41
C LEU A 38 6.68 -26.79 45.00
N LEU A 39 7.79 -26.05 44.85
CA LEU A 39 8.48 -25.92 43.58
C LEU A 39 9.03 -27.28 43.12
N ARG A 40 9.68 -28.05 44.00
CA ARG A 40 10.17 -29.41 43.67
C ARG A 40 9.04 -30.32 43.21
N ILE A 41 7.93 -30.37 43.96
CA ILE A 41 6.72 -31.11 43.59
C ILE A 41 6.24 -30.69 42.20
N ARG A 42 6.24 -29.39 41.91
CA ARG A 42 5.81 -28.86 40.61
C ARG A 42 6.76 -29.26 39.48
N PHE A 43 8.07 -29.22 39.71
CA PHE A 43 9.08 -29.72 38.76
C PHE A 43 8.84 -31.20 38.46
N TRP A 44 8.64 -32.02 39.49
CA TRP A 44 8.36 -33.45 39.33
C TRP A 44 7.04 -33.73 38.61
N LYS A 45 5.96 -33.02 38.96
CA LYS A 45 4.67 -33.12 38.25
C LYS A 45 4.79 -32.72 36.77
N ALA A 46 5.74 -31.84 36.43
CA ALA A 46 6.09 -31.51 35.06
C ALA A 46 7.13 -32.46 34.43
N ASN A 47 7.47 -33.59 35.08
CA ASN A 47 8.52 -34.52 34.67
C ASN A 47 9.89 -33.86 34.46
N ARG A 48 10.26 -32.94 35.35
CA ARG A 48 11.54 -32.23 35.33
C ARG A 48 12.36 -32.51 36.58
N VAL A 49 13.67 -32.50 36.39
CA VAL A 49 14.61 -32.41 37.51
C VAL A 49 14.45 -31.02 38.14
N PRO A 50 14.25 -30.92 39.47
CA PRO A 50 14.22 -29.65 40.16
C PRO A 50 15.48 -28.84 39.87
N ASP A 51 15.30 -27.57 39.54
CA ASP A 51 16.41 -26.63 39.47
C ASP A 51 16.84 -26.31 40.90
N ASP A 52 18.01 -26.82 41.31
CA ASP A 52 18.55 -26.64 42.66
C ASP A 52 18.71 -25.16 43.02
N VAL A 53 18.93 -24.28 42.04
CA VAL A 53 19.08 -22.85 42.28
C VAL A 53 17.75 -22.24 42.72
N ILE A 54 16.63 -22.60 42.08
CA ILE A 54 15.32 -22.02 42.42
C ILE A 54 14.72 -22.70 43.64
N THR A 55 14.88 -24.02 43.70
CA THR A 55 14.31 -24.82 44.78
C THR A 55 15.18 -24.78 46.02
N ALA A 56 16.30 -24.05 46.03
CA ALA A 56 17.02 -23.72 47.23
C ALA A 56 16.12 -22.88 48.15
N VAL A 57 16.10 -23.25 49.44
CA VAL A 57 15.35 -22.50 50.48
C VAL A 57 15.80 -21.03 50.51
N ALA A 58 17.09 -20.75 50.30
CA ALA A 58 17.62 -19.40 50.24
C ALA A 58 16.98 -18.55 49.12
N SER A 59 16.84 -19.13 47.92
CA SER A 59 16.20 -18.46 46.78
C SER A 59 14.70 -18.28 46.99
N CYS A 60 14.03 -19.26 47.60
CA CYS A 60 12.62 -19.16 47.96
C CYS A 60 12.39 -18.08 49.02
N ARG A 61 13.29 -17.96 50.00
CA ARG A 61 13.28 -16.89 51.01
C ARG A 61 13.41 -15.52 50.35
N GLU A 62 14.39 -15.34 49.47
CA GLU A 62 14.57 -14.08 48.74
C GLU A 62 13.33 -13.73 47.90
N LEU A 63 12.74 -14.73 47.23
CA LEU A 63 11.51 -14.53 46.46
C LEU A 63 10.33 -14.10 47.34
N LEU A 64 10.13 -14.73 48.50
CA LEU A 64 9.07 -14.38 49.45
C LEU A 64 9.28 -12.98 50.06
N GLN A 65 10.53 -12.58 50.28
CA GLN A 65 10.86 -11.22 50.73
C GLN A 65 10.55 -10.18 49.65
N ARG A 66 10.87 -10.49 48.38
CA ARG A 66 10.56 -9.61 47.24
C ARG A 66 9.07 -9.57 46.90
N LYS A 67 8.33 -10.65 47.18
CA LYS A 67 6.88 -10.78 46.89
C LYS A 67 6.07 -11.08 48.16
N PRO A 68 5.79 -10.07 49.00
CA PRO A 68 5.01 -10.24 50.24
C PRO A 68 3.62 -10.84 50.02
N THR A 69 3.00 -10.58 48.87
CA THR A 69 1.69 -11.15 48.49
C THR A 69 1.75 -12.67 48.34
N LEU A 70 2.84 -13.21 47.79
CA LEU A 70 3.06 -14.66 47.70
C LEU A 70 3.23 -15.26 49.09
N HIS A 71 3.95 -14.59 49.99
CA HIS A 71 4.10 -15.03 51.37
C HIS A 71 2.75 -15.04 52.11
N LEU A 72 1.95 -13.99 51.96
CA LEU A 72 0.62 -13.92 52.56
C LEU A 72 -0.31 -15.01 52.01
N LEU A 73 -0.30 -15.23 50.69
CA LEU A 73 -1.08 -16.30 50.05
C LEU A 73 -0.65 -17.67 50.57
N LEU A 74 0.67 -17.93 50.63
CA LEU A 74 1.21 -19.19 51.11
C LEU A 74 0.81 -19.46 52.56
N LYS A 75 0.91 -18.45 53.42
CA LYS A 75 0.44 -18.50 54.80
C LYS A 75 -1.05 -18.78 54.89
N THR A 76 -1.85 -18.08 54.08
CA THR A 76 -3.32 -18.22 54.07
C THR A 76 -3.73 -19.64 53.66
N VAL A 77 -3.17 -20.17 52.58
CA VAL A 77 -3.47 -21.52 52.09
C VAL A 77 -2.99 -22.59 53.07
N HIS A 78 -1.80 -22.43 53.62
CA HIS A 78 -1.25 -23.38 54.58
C HIS A 78 -2.03 -23.43 55.91
N MET A 79 -2.66 -22.33 56.32
CA MET A 79 -3.49 -22.26 57.53
C MET A 79 -4.91 -22.83 57.35
N GLN A 80 -5.32 -23.22 56.14
CA GLN A 80 -6.61 -23.88 55.91
C GLN A 80 -6.61 -25.29 56.51
N GLU A 81 -7.76 -25.75 57.00
CA GLU A 81 -7.91 -27.13 57.52
C GLU A 81 -7.49 -28.19 56.47
N VAL A 82 -7.75 -27.91 55.19
CA VAL A 82 -7.29 -28.69 54.04
C VAL A 82 -6.56 -27.75 53.08
N PRO A 83 -5.22 -27.62 53.19
CA PRO A 83 -4.45 -26.71 52.37
C PRO A 83 -4.55 -27.03 50.88
N ASN A 84 -5.16 -26.14 50.10
CA ASN A 84 -5.22 -26.28 48.65
C ASN A 84 -4.09 -25.51 47.95
N TYR A 85 -2.90 -26.12 47.91
CA TYR A 85 -1.72 -25.52 47.29
C TYR A 85 -1.82 -25.27 45.78
N SER A 86 -2.83 -25.82 45.09
CA SER A 86 -3.06 -25.51 43.67
C SER A 86 -3.28 -24.02 43.42
N SER A 87 -3.97 -23.34 44.34
CA SER A 87 -4.21 -21.89 44.28
C SER A 87 -2.91 -21.06 44.27
N ILE A 88 -1.84 -21.56 44.89
CA ILE A 88 -0.52 -20.91 44.85
C ILE A 88 0.15 -21.10 43.48
N PHE A 89 -0.01 -22.26 42.87
CA PHE A 89 0.52 -22.54 41.52
C PHE A 89 -0.15 -21.68 40.44
N ASP A 90 -1.39 -21.29 40.68
CA ASP A 90 -2.20 -20.43 39.83
C ASP A 90 -2.02 -18.94 40.12
N SER A 91 -1.30 -18.61 41.19
CA SER A 91 -0.94 -17.23 41.51
C SER A 91 0.00 -16.66 40.45
N LEU A 92 -0.29 -15.43 40.03
CA LEU A 92 0.61 -14.62 39.21
C LEU A 92 2.01 -14.52 39.83
N ALA A 93 2.09 -14.44 41.16
CA ALA A 93 3.39 -14.26 41.82
C ALA A 93 4.33 -15.48 41.68
N PHE A 94 3.80 -16.65 41.31
CA PHE A 94 4.55 -17.89 41.24
C PHE A 94 5.39 -17.98 39.95
N PRO A 95 6.71 -18.22 40.04
CA PRO A 95 7.62 -18.12 38.91
C PRO A 95 7.35 -19.21 37.86
N ALA A 96 7.58 -18.87 36.60
CA ALA A 96 7.51 -19.82 35.49
C ALA A 96 8.64 -20.86 35.58
N LEU A 97 8.32 -22.10 35.24
CA LEU A 97 9.29 -23.18 35.11
C LEU A 97 10.02 -23.04 33.78
N VAL A 98 11.00 -22.13 33.73
CA VAL A 98 11.91 -21.95 32.58
C VAL A 98 13.36 -22.15 33.01
N SER A 99 14.27 -22.30 32.05
CA SER A 99 15.71 -22.34 32.34
C SER A 99 16.21 -21.09 33.05
N THR A 100 17.33 -21.21 33.78
CA THR A 100 17.99 -20.10 34.49
C THR A 100 18.27 -18.92 33.57
N LYS A 101 18.79 -19.19 32.37
CA LYS A 101 19.07 -18.16 31.37
C LYS A 101 17.82 -17.40 30.94
N SER A 102 16.71 -18.10 30.69
CA SER A 102 15.43 -17.47 30.35
C SER A 102 14.89 -16.64 31.52
N ARG A 103 15.07 -17.12 32.76
CA ARG A 103 14.69 -16.38 33.98
C ARG A 103 15.49 -15.09 34.17
N GLU A 104 16.80 -15.12 33.95
CA GLU A 104 17.65 -13.91 34.03
C GLU A 104 17.18 -12.85 33.03
N ILE A 105 16.80 -13.26 31.81
CA ILE A 105 16.25 -12.34 30.81
C ILE A 105 14.89 -11.82 31.27
N LEU A 106 14.00 -12.68 31.77
CA LEU A 106 12.70 -12.26 32.31
C LEU A 106 12.85 -11.30 33.49
N GLN A 107 13.75 -11.55 34.42
CA GLN A 107 14.03 -10.63 35.52
C GLN A 107 14.51 -9.28 35.00
N SER A 108 15.44 -9.28 34.04
CA SER A 108 15.88 -8.05 33.38
C SER A 108 14.75 -7.31 32.65
N ILE A 109 13.75 -8.02 32.11
CA ILE A 109 12.55 -7.43 31.53
C ILE A 109 11.66 -6.85 32.64
N GLY A 110 11.46 -7.58 33.74
CA GLY A 110 10.66 -7.18 34.90
C GLY A 110 11.15 -5.89 35.56
N GLU A 111 12.45 -5.80 35.85
CA GLU A 111 13.07 -4.59 36.42
C GLU A 111 12.88 -3.36 35.52
N ARG A 112 12.78 -3.57 34.20
CA ARG A 112 12.50 -2.49 33.23
C ARG A 112 11.01 -2.21 33.12
N MET A 113 10.16 -3.23 33.21
CA MET A 113 8.70 -3.12 33.26
C MET A 113 8.24 -2.35 34.49
N GLU A 114 8.84 -2.53 35.67
CA GLU A 114 8.52 -1.76 36.87
C GLU A 114 8.87 -0.29 36.70
N LYS A 115 10.06 0.00 36.15
CA LYS A 115 10.44 1.37 35.78
C LYS A 115 9.48 1.95 34.74
N HIS A 116 9.03 1.11 33.81
CA HIS A 116 8.02 1.45 32.81
C HIS A 116 6.66 1.71 33.41
N ALA A 117 6.34 0.98 34.48
CA ALA A 117 5.08 1.12 35.12
C ALA A 117 4.90 2.51 35.73
N ALA A 118 6.01 3.09 36.20
CA ALA A 118 6.09 4.38 36.85
C ALA A 118 6.14 5.59 35.90
N THR A 119 6.46 5.44 34.62
CA THR A 119 6.59 6.57 33.67
C THR A 119 5.36 6.75 32.77
N GLU A 120 5.18 7.94 32.22
CA GLU A 120 4.03 8.27 31.36
C GLU A 120 4.07 7.55 29.99
N SER A 121 5.22 7.53 29.30
CA SER A 121 5.41 6.83 28.02
C SER A 121 6.90 6.57 27.73
N PHE A 122 7.18 5.57 26.90
CA PHE A 122 8.54 5.11 26.56
C PHE A 122 9.08 5.66 25.28
N LEU A 123 8.15 6.06 24.43
CA LEU A 123 8.47 6.56 23.13
C LEU A 123 9.07 7.94 23.32
N PRO A 124 10.33 8.14 22.94
CA PRO A 124 10.94 9.45 23.10
C PRO A 124 10.09 10.45 22.30
N LEU A 125 9.74 11.56 22.97
CA LEU A 125 9.09 12.66 22.28
C LEU A 125 10.00 13.11 21.15
N TRP A 126 9.40 13.32 19.99
CA TRP A 126 10.04 14.05 18.94
C TRP A 126 10.09 15.51 19.35
N VAL A 127 11.29 16.08 19.34
CA VAL A 127 11.51 17.49 19.60
C VAL A 127 12.12 18.05 18.32
N PRO A 128 11.52 19.11 17.73
CA PRO A 128 12.12 19.80 16.60
C PRO A 128 13.55 20.21 16.95
N LYS A 129 14.55 19.67 16.23
CA LYS A 129 15.95 20.01 16.50
C LYS A 129 16.34 21.23 15.68
N ASN A 130 16.74 22.31 16.36
CA ASN A 130 17.40 23.48 15.76
C ASN A 130 18.88 23.23 15.36
N GLN A 131 19.32 21.97 15.28
CA GLN A 131 20.74 21.59 15.31
C GLN A 131 21.33 21.10 13.99
N HIS A 132 20.53 20.81 12.96
CA HIS A 132 21.10 20.66 11.62
C HIS A 132 21.39 22.07 11.12
N THR A 133 22.67 22.42 11.02
CA THR A 133 23.18 23.74 10.58
C THR A 133 22.67 24.17 9.21
N GLU A 134 22.09 23.24 8.44
CA GLU A 134 21.55 23.46 7.09
C GLU A 134 20.02 23.63 7.06
N MET A 135 19.31 23.33 8.16
CA MET A 135 17.85 23.51 8.22
C MET A 135 17.54 24.84 8.90
N PRO A 136 16.61 25.67 8.34
CA PRO A 136 16.28 26.94 8.94
C PRO A 136 15.74 26.74 10.35
N ARG A 137 16.17 27.59 11.29
CA ARG A 137 15.72 27.52 12.67
C ARG A 137 14.21 27.78 12.70
N TYR A 138 13.51 27.06 13.57
CA TYR A 138 12.14 27.40 13.89
C TYR A 138 12.14 28.75 14.62
N GLU A 139 11.86 29.84 13.91
CA GLU A 139 11.79 31.18 14.49
C GLU A 139 10.42 31.46 15.11
N ASP A 140 9.38 30.73 14.68
CA ASP A 140 8.01 30.87 15.18
C ASP A 140 7.78 30.01 16.44
N ASN A 141 7.73 30.69 17.60
CA ASN A 141 7.44 30.07 18.89
C ASN A 141 6.04 29.44 18.96
N ASP A 142 5.05 29.98 18.24
CA ASP A 142 3.69 29.44 18.24
C ASP A 142 3.62 28.13 17.44
N LEU A 143 4.38 28.05 16.34
CA LEU A 143 4.57 26.80 15.60
C LEU A 143 5.24 25.74 16.48
N LEU A 144 6.32 26.09 17.19
CA LEU A 144 7.00 25.17 18.10
C LEU A 144 6.07 24.71 19.24
N ALA A 145 5.30 25.63 19.83
CA ALA A 145 4.32 25.31 20.86
C ALA A 145 3.23 24.37 20.33
N HIS A 146 2.72 24.63 19.12
CA HIS A 146 1.76 23.75 18.46
C HIS A 146 2.34 22.37 18.22
N ILE A 147 3.52 22.26 17.61
CA ILE A 147 4.20 20.99 17.36
C ILE A 147 4.45 20.21 18.66
N ALA A 148 4.90 20.89 19.72
CA ALA A 148 5.10 20.28 21.03
C ALA A 148 3.77 19.74 21.60
N SER A 149 2.67 20.47 21.40
CA SER A 149 1.32 20.06 21.84
C SER A 149 0.80 18.79 21.15
N LEU A 150 1.31 18.45 19.97
CA LEU A 150 0.95 17.21 19.26
C LEU A 150 1.49 15.95 19.96
N GLY A 151 2.49 16.08 20.84
CA GLY A 151 3.06 14.94 21.56
C GLY A 151 3.64 13.85 20.65
N LEU A 152 4.17 14.25 19.49
CA LEU A 152 4.65 13.33 18.47
C LEU A 152 5.81 12.48 18.99
N ARG A 153 5.89 11.25 18.50
CA ARG A 153 6.91 10.27 18.88
C ARG A 153 7.91 10.06 17.75
N LYS A 154 9.16 9.77 18.10
CA LYS A 154 10.20 9.39 17.12
C LYS A 154 10.66 7.96 17.33
N SER A 155 11.27 7.39 16.30
CA SER A 155 12.03 6.14 16.43
C SER A 155 13.19 6.32 17.42
N ALA A 156 13.46 5.29 18.22
CA ALA A 156 14.59 5.28 19.15
C ALA A 156 15.95 5.31 18.43
N GLU A 157 16.04 4.72 17.24
CA GLU A 157 17.29 4.56 16.50
C GLU A 157 17.55 5.72 15.52
N LEU A 158 16.50 6.31 14.94
CA LEU A 158 16.60 7.30 13.88
C LEU A 158 15.92 8.61 14.29
N SER A 159 16.73 9.63 14.60
CA SER A 159 16.21 10.87 15.20
C SER A 159 15.33 11.72 14.27
N TYR A 160 15.32 11.42 12.96
CA TYR A 160 14.52 12.09 11.94
C TYR A 160 13.22 11.35 11.55
N ASN A 161 13.03 10.09 11.99
CA ASN A 161 11.82 9.34 11.65
C ASN A 161 10.70 9.59 12.65
N LEU A 162 9.79 10.50 12.28
CA LEU A 162 8.52 10.75 12.96
C LEU A 162 7.58 9.56 12.82
N GLN A 163 7.00 9.12 13.94
CA GLN A 163 6.05 8.01 14.01
C GLN A 163 4.61 8.53 14.03
N ILE A 164 4.16 9.10 12.92
CA ILE A 164 2.78 9.62 12.78
C ILE A 164 1.75 8.52 13.07
N ILE A 165 2.06 7.27 12.74
CA ILE A 165 1.22 6.10 13.05
C ILE A 165 0.98 5.89 14.56
N LEU A 166 1.70 6.56 15.45
CA LEU A 166 1.51 6.51 16.91
C LEU A 166 0.87 7.78 17.48
N HIS A 167 0.60 8.80 16.66
CA HIS A 167 -0.07 10.03 17.10
C HIS A 167 -1.50 9.73 17.57
N ASP A 168 -1.90 10.24 18.74
CA ASP A 168 -3.21 10.00 19.37
C ASP A 168 -3.59 8.50 19.43
N LEU A 169 -2.61 7.63 19.72
CA LEU A 169 -2.83 6.19 19.84
C LEU A 169 -3.87 5.88 20.93
N GLY A 170 -4.88 5.07 20.59
CA GLY A 170 -6.04 4.80 21.45
C GLY A 170 -7.18 5.81 21.27
N GLY A 171 -6.97 6.86 20.46
CA GLY A 171 -7.94 7.93 20.21
C GLY A 171 -9.14 7.50 19.37
N PHE A 172 -9.11 6.34 18.70
CA PHE A 172 -10.22 5.91 17.82
C PHE A 172 -11.54 5.74 18.57
N GLN A 173 -11.48 5.46 19.88
CA GLN A 173 -12.66 5.34 20.75
C GLN A 173 -13.46 6.66 20.86
N ARG A 174 -12.83 7.82 20.60
CA ARG A 174 -13.50 9.13 20.61
C ARG A 174 -14.23 9.44 19.29
N HIS A 175 -14.07 8.60 18.27
CA HIS A 175 -14.62 8.79 16.94
C HIS A 175 -15.56 7.63 16.60
N PRO A 176 -16.91 7.82 16.59
CA PRO A 176 -17.87 6.72 16.48
C PRO A 176 -17.64 5.79 15.28
N VAL A 177 -17.30 6.35 14.11
CA VAL A 177 -17.03 5.56 12.89
C VAL A 177 -15.78 4.68 13.05
N LEU A 178 -14.71 5.22 13.64
CA LEU A 178 -13.46 4.50 13.84
C LEU A 178 -13.59 3.46 14.98
N ALA A 179 -14.27 3.81 16.07
CA ALA A 179 -14.60 2.90 17.15
C ALA A 179 -15.39 1.69 16.63
N ASN A 180 -16.40 1.92 15.78
CA ASN A 180 -17.19 0.86 15.16
C ASN A 180 -16.37 -0.03 14.20
N ARG A 181 -15.37 0.52 13.49
CA ARG A 181 -14.44 -0.29 12.70
C ARG A 181 -13.60 -1.20 13.59
N VAL A 182 -13.05 -0.66 14.68
CA VAL A 182 -12.26 -1.44 15.65
C VAL A 182 -13.11 -2.55 16.28
N SER A 183 -14.35 -2.27 16.69
CA SER A 183 -15.23 -3.28 17.31
C SER A 183 -15.64 -4.39 16.35
N ARG A 184 -15.84 -4.08 15.06
CA ARG A 184 -16.13 -5.11 14.04
C ARG A 184 -14.92 -5.98 13.71
N LEU A 185 -13.71 -5.48 13.90
CA LEU A 185 -12.47 -6.23 13.74
C LEU A 185 -12.15 -7.09 14.97
N PHE A 186 -12.32 -6.57 16.19
CA PHE A 186 -11.99 -7.26 17.43
C PHE A 186 -13.21 -7.99 18.01
N THR A 187 -13.70 -9.00 17.27
CA THR A 187 -14.76 -9.92 17.73
C THR A 187 -14.15 -11.27 18.15
N PRO A 188 -14.89 -12.18 18.81
CA PRO A 188 -14.36 -13.50 19.17
C PRO A 188 -13.98 -14.41 17.98
N LYS A 189 -14.34 -14.04 16.75
CA LYS A 189 -14.04 -14.82 15.54
C LYS A 189 -12.66 -14.46 14.99
N ASN A 190 -11.97 -15.45 14.43
CA ASN A 190 -10.70 -15.21 13.77
C ASN A 190 -10.92 -14.41 12.48
N LYS A 191 -10.02 -13.49 12.14
CA LYS A 191 -10.17 -12.62 10.97
C LYS A 191 -8.88 -12.44 10.18
N PHE A 192 -9.05 -12.31 8.87
CA PHE A 192 -8.06 -11.75 7.97
C PHE A 192 -8.45 -10.32 7.60
N LEU A 193 -7.60 -9.36 7.95
CA LEU A 193 -7.73 -7.97 7.52
C LEU A 193 -6.84 -7.76 6.29
N VAL A 194 -7.45 -7.72 5.11
CA VAL A 194 -6.72 -7.66 3.84
C VAL A 194 -7.07 -6.42 3.04
N ASN A 195 -6.05 -5.66 2.62
CA ASN A 195 -6.20 -4.52 1.72
C ASN A 195 -4.81 -4.08 1.22
N ALA A 196 -4.72 -3.11 0.32
CA ALA A 196 -3.47 -2.58 -0.21
C ALA A 196 -2.52 -2.04 0.88
N SER A 197 -1.22 -1.94 0.58
CA SER A 197 -0.26 -1.30 1.50
C SER A 197 -0.67 0.14 1.80
N GLY A 198 -0.54 0.58 3.06
CA GLY A 198 -0.80 1.96 3.46
C GLY A 198 -2.26 2.34 3.74
N THR A 199 -3.21 1.39 3.65
CA THR A 199 -4.63 1.64 3.93
C THR A 199 -4.99 1.70 5.42
N GLY A 200 -4.04 1.62 6.35
CA GLY A 200 -4.32 1.78 7.79
C GLY A 200 -4.54 0.48 8.59
N LYS A 201 -4.33 -0.70 7.98
CA LYS A 201 -4.41 -2.02 8.66
C LYS A 201 -3.66 -2.05 10.00
N THR A 202 -2.38 -1.71 9.97
CA THR A 202 -1.50 -1.70 11.14
C THR A 202 -2.01 -0.75 12.23
N ARG A 203 -2.50 0.45 11.86
CA ARG A 203 -3.08 1.39 12.83
C ARG A 203 -4.35 0.83 13.48
N LEU A 204 -5.23 0.17 12.73
CA LEU A 204 -6.42 -0.48 13.29
C LEU A 204 -6.08 -1.61 14.26
N CYS A 205 -5.06 -2.40 13.92
CA CYS A 205 -4.52 -3.41 14.83
C CYS A 205 -4.02 -2.79 16.14
N TYR A 206 -3.32 -1.65 16.08
CA TYR A 206 -2.87 -0.94 17.27
C TYR A 206 -4.03 -0.42 18.11
N GLU A 207 -4.99 0.26 17.47
CA GLU A 207 -6.16 0.84 18.15
C GLU A 207 -7.02 -0.22 18.83
N GLY A 208 -7.19 -1.38 18.20
CA GLY A 208 -7.91 -2.48 18.83
C GLY A 208 -7.14 -3.14 19.97
N LEU A 209 -5.81 -3.15 19.94
CA LEU A 209 -4.98 -3.58 21.07
C LEU A 209 -4.88 -2.51 22.19
N CYS A 210 -5.19 -1.24 21.90
CA CYS A 210 -5.44 -0.26 22.95
C CYS A 210 -6.77 -0.53 23.68
N ALA A 211 -7.78 -1.03 22.96
CA ALA A 211 -9.10 -1.33 23.52
C ALA A 211 -9.21 -2.74 24.12
N ASN A 212 -8.40 -3.70 23.67
CA ASN A 212 -8.49 -5.12 24.03
C ASN A 212 -7.13 -5.67 24.48
N TRP A 213 -7.14 -6.71 25.31
CA TRP A 213 -5.91 -7.42 25.66
C TRP A 213 -5.44 -8.29 24.51
N GLY A 214 -4.16 -8.24 24.20
CA GLY A 214 -3.61 -9.08 23.15
C GLY A 214 -2.12 -8.97 22.94
N LEU A 215 -1.64 -9.81 22.04
CA LEU A 215 -0.24 -9.92 21.63
C LEU A 215 -0.10 -9.43 20.19
N TYR A 216 0.90 -8.59 19.94
CA TYR A 216 1.23 -8.09 18.61
C TYR A 216 2.50 -8.74 18.08
N PHE A 217 2.38 -9.37 16.93
CA PHE A 217 3.46 -9.95 16.15
C PHE A 217 3.53 -9.27 14.79
N THR A 218 4.73 -9.07 14.27
CA THR A 218 4.95 -8.68 12.88
C THR A 218 5.91 -9.66 12.23
N PHE A 219 5.66 -10.05 10.99
CA PHE A 219 6.59 -10.90 10.24
C PHE A 219 7.89 -10.19 9.84
N TYR A 220 7.82 -8.87 9.65
CA TYR A 220 8.94 -8.04 9.25
C TYR A 220 8.81 -6.68 9.89
N VAL A 221 9.93 -6.16 10.42
CA VAL A 221 9.97 -4.81 10.95
C VAL A 221 10.38 -3.87 9.81
N ASP A 222 9.46 -3.00 9.38
CA ASP A 222 9.70 -2.09 8.27
C ASP A 222 10.60 -0.89 8.66
N SER A 223 10.69 0.11 7.79
CA SER A 223 11.48 1.33 8.05
C SER A 223 11.02 2.12 9.27
N SER A 224 9.79 1.91 9.77
CA SER A 224 9.31 2.53 11.01
C SER A 224 10.02 1.96 12.24
N ARG A 225 10.62 0.76 12.15
CA ARG A 225 11.27 0.06 13.27
C ARG A 225 10.29 -0.25 14.41
N LEU A 226 9.00 -0.41 14.10
CA LEU A 226 7.97 -0.77 15.08
C LEU A 226 7.71 -2.29 15.07
N GLY A 227 7.65 -2.86 16.27
CA GLY A 227 7.51 -4.30 16.51
C GLY A 227 8.82 -4.96 16.93
N SER A 228 8.74 -6.25 17.24
CA SER A 228 9.92 -7.07 17.54
C SER A 228 10.34 -7.91 16.36
N PHE A 229 11.64 -8.14 16.29
CA PHE A 229 12.33 -8.97 15.31
C PHE A 229 12.29 -10.45 15.69
N ASP A 230 11.61 -10.86 16.77
CA ASP A 230 11.52 -12.26 17.20
C ASP A 230 11.04 -13.22 16.10
N MET A 231 9.99 -12.86 15.35
CA MET A 231 9.50 -13.68 14.22
C MET A 231 10.55 -13.76 13.09
N GLU A 232 11.10 -12.63 12.66
CA GLU A 232 12.11 -12.55 11.60
C GLU A 232 13.39 -13.31 11.97
N PHE A 233 13.89 -13.09 13.19
CA PHE A 233 15.07 -13.75 13.73
C PHE A 233 14.89 -15.28 13.79
N ILE A 234 13.71 -15.74 14.20
CA ILE A 234 13.41 -17.17 14.24
C ILE A 234 13.26 -17.76 12.84
N LEU A 235 12.67 -17.03 11.89
CA LEU A 235 12.64 -17.45 10.48
C LEU A 235 14.06 -17.68 9.95
N ASP A 236 14.99 -16.77 10.25
CA ASP A 236 16.40 -16.93 9.87
C ASP A 236 17.08 -18.08 10.60
N SER A 237 16.75 -18.28 11.88
CA SER A 237 17.27 -19.41 12.66
C SER A 237 16.78 -20.75 12.12
N VAL A 238 15.50 -20.85 11.75
CA VAL A 238 14.89 -22.05 11.14
C VAL A 238 15.58 -22.39 9.81
N LYS A 239 15.89 -21.38 8.99
CA LYS A 239 16.66 -21.55 7.75
C LYS A 239 18.11 -21.98 8.02
N ALA A 240 18.75 -21.41 9.04
CA ALA A 240 20.15 -21.68 9.38
C ALA A 240 20.40 -23.04 10.02
N ASP A 241 19.44 -23.59 10.77
CA ASP A 241 19.56 -24.87 11.50
C ASP A 241 19.73 -26.09 10.55
N GLY A 242 19.63 -25.90 9.22
CA GLY A 242 19.77 -26.94 8.18
C GLY A 242 18.70 -28.04 8.24
N GLY A 243 17.86 -28.00 9.28
CA GLY A 243 16.76 -28.91 9.55
C GLY A 243 15.52 -28.58 8.74
N PHE A 244 15.27 -27.30 8.47
CA PHE A 244 14.21 -26.85 7.58
C PHE A 244 14.67 -27.02 6.14
N ARG A 245 13.94 -27.82 5.37
CA ARG A 245 14.31 -28.14 3.99
C ARG A 245 13.16 -27.83 3.04
N TRP A 246 13.52 -27.26 1.90
CA TRP A 246 12.64 -27.16 0.76
C TRP A 246 12.32 -28.57 0.23
N VAL A 247 11.05 -28.83 0.02
CA VAL A 247 10.46 -30.11 -0.40
C VAL A 247 10.50 -30.27 -1.92
N ARG A 248 10.60 -29.17 -2.68
CA ARG A 248 10.62 -29.19 -4.15
C ARG A 248 11.77 -30.07 -4.67
N GLY A 249 11.41 -31.10 -5.44
CA GLY A 249 12.35 -32.05 -6.04
C GLY A 249 12.68 -33.28 -5.18
N LEU A 250 12.08 -33.43 -3.99
CA LEU A 250 12.22 -34.65 -3.17
C LEU A 250 11.25 -35.77 -3.63
N ARG A 251 11.64 -37.02 -3.42
CA ARG A 251 10.76 -38.19 -3.65
C ARG A 251 9.73 -38.34 -2.53
N ALA A 252 8.59 -38.99 -2.83
CA ALA A 252 7.42 -39.06 -1.94
C ALA A 252 7.68 -39.45 -0.46
N PRO A 253 8.46 -40.51 -0.12
CA PRO A 253 8.70 -40.85 1.29
C PRO A 253 9.58 -39.82 2.01
N ASP A 254 10.58 -39.26 1.31
CA ASP A 254 11.45 -38.20 1.84
C ASP A 254 10.66 -36.90 2.01
N LYS A 255 9.75 -36.60 1.08
CA LYS A 255 8.85 -35.45 1.11
C LYS A 255 7.97 -35.46 2.36
N ALA A 256 7.28 -36.57 2.65
CA ALA A 256 6.41 -36.65 3.83
C ALA A 256 7.20 -36.47 5.15
N GLN A 257 8.38 -37.08 5.25
CA GLN A 257 9.24 -36.94 6.43
C GLN A 257 9.76 -35.50 6.59
N VAL A 258 10.15 -34.84 5.50
CA VAL A 258 10.60 -33.44 5.53
C VAL A 258 9.46 -32.50 5.90
N ILE A 259 8.24 -32.71 5.37
CA ILE A 259 7.07 -31.92 5.75
C ILE A 259 6.78 -32.08 7.25
N ALA A 260 6.73 -33.31 7.76
CA ALA A 260 6.51 -33.55 9.18
C ALA A 260 7.60 -32.91 10.05
N LYS A 261 8.87 -32.97 9.61
CA LYS A 261 9.98 -32.29 10.28
C LYS A 261 9.82 -30.77 10.25
N ASN A 262 9.46 -30.18 9.12
CA ASN A 262 9.23 -28.74 8.97
C ASN A 262 8.10 -28.29 9.90
N ARG A 263 6.99 -29.04 9.97
CA ARG A 263 5.88 -28.78 10.90
C ARG A 263 6.31 -28.81 12.36
N ASN A 264 7.09 -29.83 12.74
CA ASN A 264 7.64 -29.92 14.09
C ASN A 264 8.58 -28.75 14.42
N LEU A 265 9.38 -28.28 13.46
CA LEU A 265 10.22 -27.10 13.62
C LEU A 265 9.37 -25.84 13.77
N VAL A 266 8.33 -25.66 12.96
CA VAL A 266 7.41 -24.52 13.08
C VAL A 266 6.72 -24.53 14.44
N PHE A 267 6.13 -25.66 14.83
CA PHE A 267 5.48 -25.84 16.13
C PHE A 267 6.41 -25.48 17.29
N ARG A 268 7.64 -26.00 17.28
CA ARG A 268 8.65 -25.71 18.29
C ARG A 268 9.03 -24.24 18.32
N TRP A 269 9.52 -23.71 17.21
CA TRP A 269 10.19 -22.42 17.19
C TRP A 269 9.20 -21.25 17.31
N PHE A 270 8.06 -21.33 16.62
CA PHE A 270 7.02 -20.32 16.77
C PHE A 270 6.24 -20.49 18.07
N GLY A 271 6.13 -21.70 18.62
CA GLY A 271 5.60 -21.87 19.96
C GLY A 271 6.49 -21.22 21.02
N VAL A 272 7.82 -21.27 20.86
CA VAL A 272 8.76 -20.54 21.73
C VAL A 272 8.62 -19.00 21.60
N VAL A 273 8.37 -18.49 20.40
CA VAL A 273 8.03 -17.07 20.20
C VAL A 273 6.76 -16.68 20.96
N LEU A 274 5.71 -17.49 20.82
CA LEU A 274 4.46 -17.28 21.57
C LEU A 274 4.68 -17.33 23.08
N LEU A 275 5.41 -18.34 23.59
CA LEU A 275 5.71 -18.48 25.01
C LEU A 275 6.49 -17.27 25.54
N SER A 276 7.49 -16.79 24.79
CA SER A 276 8.25 -15.59 25.14
C SER A 276 7.34 -14.38 25.39
N ARG A 277 6.38 -14.13 24.48
CA ARG A 277 5.41 -13.04 24.63
C ARG A 277 4.43 -13.25 25.78
N LEU A 278 3.94 -14.48 25.98
CA LEU A 278 3.05 -14.81 27.08
C LEU A 278 3.72 -14.61 28.44
N LEU A 279 4.97 -15.07 28.61
CA LEU A 279 5.71 -14.89 29.86
C LEU A 279 5.99 -13.42 30.16
N ALA A 280 6.36 -12.64 29.13
CA ALA A 280 6.53 -11.20 29.29
C ALA A 280 5.19 -10.50 29.61
N PHE A 281 4.09 -10.91 28.98
CA PHE A 281 2.77 -10.34 29.28
C PHE A 281 2.31 -10.67 30.69
N GLN A 282 2.51 -11.92 31.14
CA GLN A 282 2.26 -12.33 32.52
C GLN A 282 3.06 -11.47 33.50
N LEU A 283 4.34 -11.24 33.21
CA LEU A 283 5.20 -10.38 34.04
C LEU A 283 4.72 -8.92 34.06
N PHE A 284 4.27 -8.40 32.92
CA PHE A 284 3.66 -7.07 32.86
C PHE A 284 2.44 -6.96 33.79
N LEU A 285 1.56 -7.97 33.78
CA LEU A 285 0.38 -8.01 34.66
C LEU A 285 0.78 -8.13 36.14
N GLU A 286 1.78 -8.94 36.46
CA GLU A 286 2.37 -9.06 37.81
C GLU A 286 2.89 -7.72 38.35
N THR A 287 3.63 -6.96 37.55
CA THR A 287 4.20 -5.68 38.00
C THR A 287 3.14 -4.63 38.32
N ARG A 288 1.90 -4.80 37.83
CA ARG A 288 0.81 -3.82 37.98
C ARG A 288 -0.14 -4.09 39.13
N THR A 289 -0.32 -5.33 39.53
CA THR A 289 -1.10 -5.68 40.74
C THR A 289 -0.47 -5.17 42.04
N HIS A 290 0.71 -4.54 41.96
CA HIS A 290 1.41 -3.88 43.05
C HIS A 290 1.19 -2.36 43.14
N CYS A 291 0.41 -1.75 42.23
CA CYS A 291 0.06 -0.32 42.28
C CYS A 291 -1.32 -0.13 42.96
N ASP A 292 -1.49 0.99 43.69
CA ASP A 292 -2.64 1.25 44.59
C ASP A 292 -4.04 1.22 43.92
N ASP A 293 -4.12 1.32 42.59
CA ASP A 293 -5.35 1.16 41.82
C ASP A 293 -5.32 -0.20 41.12
N ASN A 294 -5.84 -1.23 41.80
CA ASN A 294 -5.87 -2.62 41.33
C ASN A 294 -6.75 -2.84 40.07
N THR A 295 -7.27 -1.77 39.45
CA THR A 295 -8.14 -1.86 38.27
C THR A 295 -7.35 -1.73 36.96
N LEU A 296 -7.32 -2.82 36.20
CA LEU A 296 -6.72 -2.87 34.87
C LEU A 296 -7.56 -2.06 33.85
N ASN A 297 -7.15 -0.83 33.56
CA ASN A 297 -7.81 0.05 32.58
C ASN A 297 -7.15 0.09 31.17
N THR A 298 -7.71 0.90 30.27
CA THR A 298 -7.26 1.12 28.87
C THR A 298 -5.81 1.63 28.77
N MET A 299 -5.33 2.43 29.73
CA MET A 299 -3.94 2.91 29.74
C MET A 299 -2.96 1.75 29.91
N HIS A 300 -3.30 0.70 30.66
CA HIS A 300 -2.46 -0.48 30.78
C HIS A 300 -2.35 -1.26 29.47
N LYS A 301 -3.46 -1.40 28.73
CA LYS A 301 -3.47 -2.04 27.40
C LYS A 301 -2.58 -1.27 26.42
N MET A 302 -2.70 0.06 26.40
CA MET A 302 -1.86 0.93 25.57
C MET A 302 -0.38 0.80 25.92
N ARG A 303 -0.02 0.81 27.21
CA ARG A 303 1.37 0.62 27.66
C ARG A 303 1.90 -0.75 27.26
N TRP A 304 1.12 -1.81 27.43
CA TRP A 304 1.49 -3.14 26.96
C TRP A 304 1.73 -3.19 25.45
N LEU A 305 0.90 -2.51 24.65
CA LEU A 305 1.13 -2.37 23.22
C LEU A 305 2.43 -1.60 22.93
N GLU A 306 2.66 -0.44 23.54
CA GLU A 306 3.92 0.33 23.37
C GLU A 306 5.14 -0.56 23.62
N MET A 307 5.10 -1.41 24.65
CA MET A 307 6.17 -2.37 24.93
C MET A 307 6.43 -3.34 23.78
N GLN A 308 5.39 -3.79 23.10
CA GLN A 308 5.49 -4.71 21.97
C GLN A 308 5.98 -4.01 20.69
N LEU A 309 5.70 -2.70 20.56
CA LEU A 309 6.10 -1.89 19.40
C LEU A 309 7.54 -1.37 19.50
N THR A 310 8.08 -1.17 20.70
CA THR A 310 9.48 -0.74 20.87
C THR A 310 10.26 -1.64 21.82
N PRO A 311 10.44 -2.91 21.47
CA PRO A 311 11.16 -3.87 22.31
C PRO A 311 12.62 -3.47 22.59
N CYS A 312 13.22 -2.69 21.69
CA CYS A 312 14.60 -2.24 21.83
C CYS A 312 14.76 -1.11 22.87
N THR A 313 13.70 -0.34 23.15
CA THR A 313 13.76 0.73 24.17
C THR A 313 13.88 0.18 25.60
N PHE A 314 13.60 -1.11 25.82
CA PHE A 314 13.84 -1.79 27.11
C PHE A 314 15.31 -2.07 27.37
N SER A 315 16.15 -2.01 26.34
CA SER A 315 17.55 -2.37 26.44
C SER A 315 18.45 -1.18 26.73
N ARG A 316 19.46 -1.42 27.58
CA ARG A 316 20.56 -0.48 27.81
C ARG A 316 21.30 -0.27 26.48
N GLY A 317 21.04 0.85 25.81
CA GLY A 317 21.63 1.19 24.50
C GLY A 317 20.67 1.16 23.31
N GLY A 318 19.41 0.76 23.49
CA GLY A 318 18.36 0.98 22.47
C GLY A 318 18.41 0.09 21.23
N THR A 319 19.32 -0.87 21.13
CA THR A 319 19.52 -1.70 19.90
C THR A 319 19.12 -3.17 20.07
N ASP A 320 18.63 -3.55 21.25
CA ASP A 320 18.56 -4.96 21.63
C ASP A 320 17.13 -5.40 21.93
N ASP A 321 16.59 -6.27 21.09
CA ASP A 321 15.24 -6.80 21.21
C ASP A 321 15.17 -7.89 22.29
N ARG A 322 14.47 -7.58 23.38
CA ARG A 322 14.35 -8.49 24.53
C ARG A 322 13.42 -9.67 24.29
N PHE A 323 12.40 -9.54 23.45
CA PHE A 323 11.54 -10.68 23.11
C PHE A 323 12.32 -11.68 22.26
N SER A 324 13.05 -11.19 21.26
CA SER A 324 13.93 -12.03 20.43
C SER A 324 14.99 -12.75 21.26
N LYS A 325 15.64 -12.06 22.21
CA LYS A 325 16.58 -12.68 23.16
C LYS A 325 15.95 -13.77 24.02
N LEU A 326 14.76 -13.51 24.56
CA LEU A 326 14.04 -14.48 25.38
C LEU A 326 13.64 -15.71 24.55
N SER A 327 13.10 -15.52 23.35
CA SER A 327 12.78 -16.60 22.41
C SER A 327 14.02 -17.43 22.07
N LYS A 328 15.17 -16.78 21.83
CA LYS A 328 16.44 -17.49 21.57
C LYS A 328 16.90 -18.32 22.78
N ALA A 329 16.76 -17.79 24.00
CA ALA A 329 17.13 -18.50 25.22
C ALA A 329 16.23 -19.74 25.44
N LEU A 330 14.91 -19.55 25.35
CA LEU A 330 13.92 -20.63 25.47
C LEU A 330 14.12 -21.72 24.41
N GLY A 331 14.38 -21.36 23.16
CA GLY A 331 14.55 -22.34 22.08
C GLY A 331 15.89 -23.09 22.11
N GLY A 332 16.90 -22.52 22.76
CA GLY A 332 18.21 -23.13 22.97
C GLY A 332 18.25 -24.18 24.08
N ASP A 333 17.30 -24.14 25.02
CA ASP A 333 17.18 -25.11 26.11
C ASP A 333 16.21 -26.25 25.75
N LYS A 334 16.68 -27.50 25.86
CA LYS A 334 15.86 -28.67 25.51
C LYS A 334 14.68 -28.86 26.46
N ASN A 335 14.84 -28.56 27.74
CA ASN A 335 13.80 -28.76 28.74
C ASN A 335 12.65 -27.77 28.56
N ASP A 336 12.96 -26.52 28.21
CA ASP A 336 11.94 -25.50 27.96
C ASP A 336 11.11 -25.85 26.71
N VAL A 337 11.75 -26.41 25.66
CA VAL A 337 11.08 -26.90 24.46
C VAL A 337 10.22 -28.14 24.73
N LEU A 338 10.71 -29.11 25.51
CA LEU A 338 9.95 -30.32 25.84
C LEU A 338 8.67 -30.01 26.63
N ASN A 339 8.69 -28.93 27.42
CA ASN A 339 7.57 -28.50 28.27
C ASN A 339 6.77 -27.33 27.67
N LEU A 340 6.94 -27.06 26.38
CA LEU A 340 6.38 -25.89 25.72
C LEU A 340 4.86 -25.74 25.92
N GLN A 341 4.10 -26.82 25.69
CA GLN A 341 2.65 -26.83 25.89
C GLN A 341 2.27 -26.51 27.34
N ALA A 342 2.90 -27.19 28.32
CA ALA A 342 2.59 -27.00 29.74
C ALA A 342 2.93 -25.58 30.22
N ASN A 343 4.02 -25.00 29.71
CA ASN A 343 4.40 -23.62 30.01
C ASN A 343 3.45 -22.60 29.39
N ILE A 344 2.96 -22.84 28.16
CA ILE A 344 1.95 -21.98 27.52
C ILE A 344 0.62 -22.08 28.27
N ASP A 345 0.17 -23.28 28.62
CA ASP A 345 -1.04 -23.51 29.41
C ASP A 345 -0.95 -22.76 30.76
N ASP A 346 0.21 -22.81 31.42
CA ASP A 346 0.43 -22.10 32.67
C ASP A 346 0.38 -20.58 32.53
N ALA A 347 1.10 -20.04 31.55
CA ALA A 347 1.11 -18.61 31.29
C ALA A 347 -0.30 -18.09 30.95
N LEU A 348 -1.03 -18.81 30.07
CA LEU A 348 -2.39 -18.43 29.70
C LEU A 348 -3.35 -18.47 30.89
N ARG A 349 -3.31 -19.53 31.71
CA ARG A 349 -4.16 -19.63 32.91
C ARG A 349 -3.93 -18.44 33.84
N LYS A 350 -2.67 -18.12 34.10
CA LYS A 350 -2.25 -16.97 34.92
C LYS A 350 -2.70 -15.64 34.33
N ILE A 351 -2.51 -15.43 33.04
CA ILE A 351 -3.01 -14.23 32.33
C ILE A 351 -4.53 -14.11 32.48
N ARG A 352 -5.29 -15.19 32.30
CA ARG A 352 -6.76 -15.17 32.44
C ARG A 352 -7.20 -14.86 33.85
N ASN A 353 -6.53 -15.40 34.85
CA ASN A 353 -6.80 -15.04 36.25
C ASN A 353 -6.59 -13.54 36.50
N ALA A 354 -5.64 -12.91 35.80
CA ALA A 354 -5.35 -11.48 35.93
C ALA A 354 -6.34 -10.57 35.19
N ILE A 355 -6.66 -10.89 33.95
CA ILE A 355 -7.48 -10.02 33.08
C ILE A 355 -8.98 -10.35 33.15
N GLY A 356 -9.35 -11.45 33.80
CA GLY A 356 -10.71 -12.01 33.82
C GLY A 356 -10.85 -13.20 32.86
N HIS A 357 -11.54 -14.26 33.29
CA HIS A 357 -11.73 -15.48 32.51
C HIS A 357 -12.49 -15.24 31.19
N ASP A 358 -13.50 -14.36 31.23
CA ASP A 358 -14.33 -14.04 30.06
C ASP A 358 -13.73 -12.96 29.15
N SER A 359 -12.67 -12.27 29.61
CA SER A 359 -12.01 -11.24 28.82
C SER A 359 -11.29 -11.88 27.63
N PRO A 360 -11.60 -11.50 26.38
CA PRO A 360 -10.94 -12.08 25.21
C PRO A 360 -9.46 -11.73 25.16
N LEU A 361 -8.65 -12.65 24.63
CA LEU A 361 -7.22 -12.44 24.37
C LEU A 361 -6.96 -12.58 22.88
N PHE A 362 -6.48 -11.50 22.27
CA PHE A 362 -6.24 -11.44 20.84
C PHE A 362 -4.78 -11.73 20.50
N ILE A 363 -4.55 -12.39 19.38
CA ILE A 363 -3.23 -12.54 18.75
C ILE A 363 -3.31 -11.83 17.39
N VAL A 364 -2.60 -10.72 17.29
CA VAL A 364 -2.50 -9.95 16.05
C VAL A 364 -1.20 -10.31 15.33
N ILE A 365 -1.32 -10.70 14.07
CA ILE A 365 -0.18 -11.02 13.20
C ILE A 365 -0.19 -10.05 12.01
N ASP A 366 0.66 -9.03 12.05
CA ASP A 366 0.82 -8.06 10.97
C ASP A 366 1.88 -8.50 9.95
N GLY A 367 1.75 -8.01 8.72
CA GLY A 367 2.59 -8.40 7.60
C GLY A 367 2.39 -9.86 7.17
N ALA A 368 1.19 -10.42 7.35
CA ALA A 368 0.88 -11.83 7.14
C ALA A 368 1.24 -12.34 5.72
N GLN A 369 1.25 -11.47 4.70
CA GLN A 369 1.67 -11.83 3.34
C GLN A 369 3.11 -12.37 3.27
N ALA A 370 3.98 -12.03 4.21
CA ALA A 370 5.34 -12.57 4.26
C ALA A 370 5.33 -14.08 4.57
N GLY A 371 4.48 -14.51 5.51
CA GLY A 371 4.29 -15.93 5.82
C GLY A 371 3.59 -16.71 4.71
N VAL A 372 2.78 -16.04 3.88
CA VAL A 372 2.18 -16.60 2.65
C VAL A 372 3.25 -16.77 1.57
N ARG A 373 4.02 -15.72 1.23
CA ARG A 373 5.02 -15.76 0.13
C ARG A 373 6.13 -16.79 0.30
N LEU A 374 6.39 -17.26 1.53
CA LEU A 374 7.34 -18.35 1.78
C LEU A 374 6.82 -19.74 1.33
N GLU A 375 5.64 -19.78 0.69
CA GLU A 375 4.91 -20.95 0.20
C GLU A 375 5.65 -21.86 -0.77
N ASP A 376 6.56 -21.37 -1.59
CA ASP A 376 6.72 -22.02 -2.89
C ASP A 376 7.42 -23.38 -2.88
N THR A 377 7.98 -23.82 -1.74
CA THR A 377 8.63 -25.13 -1.71
C THR A 377 8.63 -25.87 -0.35
N SER A 378 8.07 -25.36 0.76
CA SER A 378 8.33 -25.96 2.10
C SER A 378 7.36 -27.05 2.58
N PHE A 379 6.11 -27.07 2.12
CA PHE A 379 5.08 -28.01 2.62
C PHE A 379 4.36 -28.80 1.52
N ASP A 380 4.34 -28.30 0.27
CA ASP A 380 4.00 -29.04 -0.96
C ASP A 380 2.62 -29.78 -0.93
N ASP A 381 1.74 -29.33 -0.03
CA ASP A 381 0.33 -29.72 0.14
C ASP A 381 -0.63 -28.51 0.13
N GLY A 382 -0.14 -27.38 -0.41
CA GLY A 382 -0.83 -26.10 -0.45
C GLY A 382 -0.85 -25.32 0.87
N ASN A 383 -0.15 -25.79 1.92
CA ASN A 383 -0.03 -25.03 3.16
C ASN A 383 1.11 -24.01 3.12
N SER A 384 0.83 -22.83 3.66
CA SER A 384 1.81 -21.77 3.85
C SER A 384 2.45 -21.81 5.23
N LEU A 385 3.58 -21.13 5.38
CA LEU A 385 4.20 -20.97 6.69
C LEU A 385 3.27 -20.25 7.65
N LEU A 386 2.54 -19.22 7.19
CA LEU A 386 1.52 -18.55 7.99
C LEU A 386 0.48 -19.54 8.53
N ARG A 387 -0.02 -20.43 7.68
CA ARG A 387 -1.01 -21.44 8.09
C ARG A 387 -0.45 -22.39 9.14
N GLU A 388 0.77 -22.87 8.95
CA GLU A 388 1.40 -23.79 9.91
C GLU A 388 1.68 -23.09 11.26
N ILE A 389 2.00 -21.78 11.25
CA ILE A 389 2.12 -20.97 12.48
C ILE A 389 0.77 -20.84 13.18
N ILE A 390 -0.28 -20.45 12.45
CA ILE A 390 -1.64 -20.32 13.01
C ILE A 390 -2.10 -21.65 13.59
N GLY A 391 -1.94 -22.76 12.85
CA GLY A 391 -2.32 -24.09 13.32
C GLY A 391 -1.55 -24.54 14.57
N ALA A 392 -0.24 -24.27 14.62
CA ALA A 392 0.57 -24.51 15.81
C ALA A 392 0.08 -23.69 17.01
N TRP A 393 -0.19 -22.39 16.82
CA TRP A 393 -0.65 -21.52 17.90
C TRP A 393 -2.08 -21.82 18.35
N GLN A 394 -2.99 -22.16 17.45
CA GLN A 394 -4.35 -22.63 17.80
C GLN A 394 -4.27 -23.90 18.66
N THR A 395 -3.38 -24.84 18.29
CA THR A 395 -3.14 -26.07 19.06
C THR A 395 -2.57 -25.74 20.44
N LEU A 396 -1.49 -24.95 20.49
CA LEU A 396 -0.81 -24.57 21.73
C LEU A 396 -1.71 -23.77 22.68
N THR A 397 -2.59 -22.92 22.15
CA THR A 397 -3.52 -22.11 22.94
C THR A 397 -4.87 -22.80 23.21
N ARG A 398 -5.10 -24.00 22.66
CA ARG A 398 -6.37 -24.74 22.72
C ARG A 398 -7.59 -23.89 22.32
N GLY A 399 -7.41 -23.02 21.33
CA GLY A 399 -8.45 -22.10 20.87
C GLY A 399 -8.85 -21.00 21.86
N SER A 400 -8.09 -20.81 22.95
CA SER A 400 -8.39 -19.74 23.92
C SER A 400 -8.16 -18.33 23.35
N CYS A 401 -7.36 -18.20 22.31
CA CYS A 401 -7.03 -16.91 21.71
C CYS A 401 -7.75 -16.70 20.38
N THR A 402 -8.11 -15.45 20.09
CA THR A 402 -8.69 -15.05 18.80
C THR A 402 -7.62 -14.42 17.93
N PHE A 403 -7.56 -14.80 16.65
CA PHE A 403 -6.52 -14.38 15.71
C PHE A 403 -7.00 -13.26 14.80
N ILE A 404 -6.18 -12.23 14.63
CA ILE A 404 -6.37 -11.18 13.62
C ILE A 404 -5.09 -11.12 12.78
N CYS A 405 -5.18 -11.54 11.54
CA CYS A 405 -4.06 -11.59 10.61
C CYS A 405 -4.19 -10.45 9.60
N ALA A 406 -3.33 -9.44 9.68
CA ALA A 406 -3.33 -8.30 8.77
C ALA A 406 -2.32 -8.51 7.64
N GLY A 407 -2.73 -8.29 6.40
CA GLY A 407 -1.84 -8.46 5.26
C GLY A 407 -2.36 -7.86 3.96
N ILE A 408 -1.57 -7.99 2.88
CA ILE A 408 -1.97 -7.51 1.55
C ILE A 408 -2.54 -8.65 0.71
N ARG A 409 -1.78 -9.74 0.57
CA ARG A 409 -2.09 -10.89 -0.27
C ARG A 409 -2.26 -12.13 0.59
N VAL A 410 -3.48 -12.36 1.09
CA VAL A 410 -3.82 -13.56 1.87
C VAL A 410 -5.04 -14.25 1.22
N PRO A 411 -4.81 -15.25 0.34
CA PRO A 411 -5.88 -15.86 -0.45
C PRO A 411 -6.84 -16.65 0.45
N SER A 412 -8.15 -16.44 0.26
CA SER A 412 -9.20 -17.12 1.03
C SER A 412 -9.16 -18.65 0.86
N SER A 413 -8.97 -19.11 -0.39
CA SER A 413 -8.88 -20.53 -0.76
C SER A 413 -7.83 -21.33 0.03
N MET A 414 -6.83 -20.66 0.58
CA MET A 414 -5.82 -21.32 1.40
C MET A 414 -6.33 -21.68 2.80
N PHE A 415 -7.31 -20.95 3.32
CA PHE A 415 -7.73 -21.00 4.71
C PHE A 415 -9.19 -21.43 4.91
N SER A 416 -10.07 -21.30 3.91
CA SER A 416 -11.51 -21.57 4.02
C SER A 416 -11.90 -23.05 4.06
N ASP A 417 -11.09 -23.96 3.49
CA ASP A 417 -11.56 -25.33 3.16
C ASP A 417 -11.06 -26.44 4.11
N LYS A 418 -10.44 -26.13 5.26
CA LYS A 418 -9.88 -27.17 6.16
C LYS A 418 -10.24 -26.95 7.64
N PRO A 419 -10.22 -28.02 8.48
CA PRO A 419 -10.52 -27.95 9.92
C PRO A 419 -9.64 -26.92 10.64
N GLY A 420 -10.25 -26.08 11.48
CA GLY A 420 -9.59 -24.95 12.16
C GLY A 420 -9.65 -23.61 11.40
N GLY A 421 -10.37 -23.59 10.27
CA GLY A 421 -10.41 -22.51 9.27
C GLY A 421 -11.57 -21.51 9.34
N ASP A 422 -12.24 -21.32 10.48
CA ASP A 422 -13.28 -20.29 10.64
C ASP A 422 -12.66 -18.89 10.76
N PHE A 423 -12.05 -18.43 9.67
CA PHE A 423 -11.63 -17.04 9.52
C PHE A 423 -12.67 -16.28 8.71
N GLU A 424 -12.94 -15.03 9.10
CA GLU A 424 -13.69 -14.08 8.26
C GLU A 424 -12.72 -13.14 7.56
N TRP A 425 -12.97 -12.82 6.30
CA TRP A 425 -12.21 -11.82 5.57
C TRP A 425 -12.90 -10.47 5.68
N THR A 426 -12.09 -9.43 5.87
CA THR A 426 -12.59 -8.07 5.77
C THR A 426 -11.51 -7.13 5.24
N SER A 427 -11.94 -6.09 4.53
CA SER A 427 -11.07 -5.05 3.99
C SER A 427 -11.29 -3.67 4.64
N ASP A 428 -12.18 -3.60 5.65
CA ASP A 428 -12.66 -2.35 6.26
C ASP A 428 -11.58 -1.64 7.08
N THR A 429 -10.65 -1.04 6.36
CA THR A 429 -9.58 -0.21 6.92
C THR A 429 -9.96 1.27 6.94
N GLY A 430 -11.00 1.63 6.19
CA GLY A 430 -11.29 3.01 5.82
C GLY A 430 -10.25 3.61 4.88
N GLU A 431 -10.44 4.89 4.57
CA GLU A 431 -9.66 5.66 3.62
C GLU A 431 -9.95 7.16 3.76
N PHE A 432 -9.21 7.97 3.02
CA PHE A 432 -9.51 9.38 2.78
C PHE A 432 -10.23 9.55 1.44
N ASP A 433 -11.52 9.20 1.41
CA ASP A 433 -12.47 9.39 0.30
C ASP A 433 -13.50 10.49 0.56
N ASP A 434 -13.58 10.96 1.81
CA ASP A 434 -14.37 12.13 2.22
C ASP A 434 -13.43 13.34 2.45
N PRO A 435 -13.64 14.47 1.74
CA PRO A 435 -12.81 15.66 1.91
C PRO A 435 -12.85 16.22 3.34
N ASP A 436 -13.99 16.15 4.02
CA ASP A 436 -14.14 16.66 5.38
C ASP A 436 -13.41 15.78 6.41
N ALA A 437 -13.44 14.46 6.25
CA ALA A 437 -12.66 13.52 7.06
C ALA A 437 -11.15 13.71 6.85
N HIS A 438 -10.72 13.87 5.59
CA HIS A 438 -9.32 14.14 5.26
C HIS A 438 -8.84 15.46 5.87
N GLU A 439 -9.60 16.54 5.70
CA GLU A 439 -9.28 17.84 6.27
C GLU A 439 -9.23 17.79 7.81
N ARG A 440 -10.21 17.17 8.47
CA ARG A 440 -10.21 16.99 9.93
C ARG A 440 -8.98 16.24 10.43
N TYR A 441 -8.41 15.35 9.62
CA TYR A 441 -7.17 14.67 9.95
C TYR A 441 -5.96 15.60 9.80
N VAL A 442 -5.79 16.23 8.63
CA VAL A 442 -4.62 17.08 8.33
C VAL A 442 -4.54 18.29 9.25
N THR A 443 -5.69 18.92 9.53
CA THR A 443 -5.75 20.14 10.36
C THR A 443 -5.31 19.94 11.81
N LYS A 444 -5.21 18.69 12.29
CA LYS A 444 -4.60 18.39 13.60
C LYS A 444 -3.13 18.78 13.66
N PHE A 445 -2.43 18.73 12.52
CA PHE A 445 -0.99 18.93 12.42
C PHE A 445 -0.59 20.33 11.93
N LEU A 446 -1.57 21.16 11.56
CA LEU A 446 -1.33 22.52 11.08
C LEU A 446 -1.69 23.53 12.18
N PRO A 447 -0.79 24.46 12.54
CA PRO A 447 -1.11 25.48 13.52
C PRO A 447 -2.24 26.38 12.98
N PRO A 448 -3.22 26.80 13.81
CA PRO A 448 -4.35 27.62 13.36
C PRO A 448 -3.92 28.88 12.60
N LYS A 449 -2.84 29.53 13.06
CA LYS A 449 -2.26 30.73 12.42
C LYS A 449 -1.85 30.52 10.97
N PHE A 450 -1.39 29.33 10.60
CA PHE A 450 -1.07 28.99 9.21
C PHE A 450 -2.29 28.43 8.49
N ARG A 451 -2.98 27.47 9.11
CA ARG A 451 -4.16 26.77 8.57
C ARG A 451 -5.20 27.73 8.01
N ASP A 452 -5.47 28.81 8.75
CA ASP A 452 -6.58 29.73 8.43
C ASP A 452 -6.20 30.80 7.38
N THR A 453 -4.92 30.84 6.95
CA THR A 453 -4.45 31.71 5.85
C THR A 453 -4.88 31.18 4.48
N PRO A 454 -4.85 32.02 3.42
CA PRO A 454 -5.06 31.56 2.05
C PRO A 454 -4.12 30.43 1.62
N SER A 455 -2.82 30.50 1.99
CA SER A 455 -1.85 29.45 1.68
C SER A 455 -2.16 28.14 2.42
N GLY A 456 -2.51 28.21 3.71
CA GLY A 456 -2.90 27.03 4.49
C GLY A 456 -4.14 26.33 3.95
N ARG A 457 -5.19 27.09 3.60
CA ARG A 457 -6.41 26.55 2.97
C ARG A 457 -6.12 25.95 1.59
N PHE A 458 -5.26 26.62 0.82
CA PHE A 458 -4.82 26.10 -0.47
C PHE A 458 -4.03 24.80 -0.31
N LEU A 459 -3.19 24.68 0.73
CA LEU A 459 -2.45 23.45 1.00
C LEU A 459 -3.41 22.30 1.32
N LEU A 460 -4.46 22.55 2.12
CA LEU A 460 -5.50 21.55 2.41
C LEU A 460 -6.19 21.08 1.11
N ALA A 461 -6.54 22.00 0.21
CA ALA A 461 -7.11 21.66 -1.09
C ALA A 461 -6.16 20.79 -1.94
N ARG A 462 -4.87 21.14 -1.97
CA ARG A 462 -3.85 20.36 -2.69
C ARG A 462 -3.65 18.97 -2.08
N LEU A 463 -3.62 18.86 -0.75
CA LEU A 463 -3.47 17.58 -0.08
C LEU A 463 -4.64 16.65 -0.36
N TRP A 464 -5.86 17.17 -0.33
CA TRP A 464 -7.02 16.41 -0.77
C TRP A 464 -6.88 15.95 -2.22
N ARG A 465 -6.46 16.86 -3.10
CA ARG A 465 -6.32 16.59 -4.53
C ARG A 465 -5.27 15.53 -4.85
N TRP A 466 -4.16 15.47 -4.10
CA TRP A 466 -3.03 14.58 -4.39
C TRP A 466 -2.92 13.37 -3.46
N CYS A 467 -3.16 13.54 -2.16
CA CYS A 467 -2.87 12.56 -1.12
C CYS A 467 -4.09 11.80 -0.58
N ARG A 468 -5.28 11.96 -1.21
CA ARG A 468 -6.48 11.17 -0.91
C ARG A 468 -6.31 9.67 -1.22
N GLY A 469 -7.20 8.86 -0.63
CA GLY A 469 -7.12 7.39 -0.67
C GLY A 469 -6.43 6.83 0.56
N ARG A 470 -5.31 6.11 0.39
CA ARG A 470 -4.55 5.49 1.48
C ARG A 470 -4.02 6.54 2.46
N TYR A 471 -4.24 6.30 3.76
CA TYR A 471 -3.74 7.15 4.85
C TYR A 471 -2.22 7.41 4.75
N GLN A 472 -1.45 6.38 4.37
CA GLN A 472 0.01 6.47 4.30
C GLN A 472 0.52 7.61 3.40
N PHE A 473 -0.19 7.98 2.33
CA PHE A 473 0.25 9.09 1.48
C PHE A 473 0.21 10.42 2.24
N THR A 474 -0.88 10.67 2.94
CA THR A 474 -1.03 11.86 3.78
C THR A 474 -0.07 11.82 4.98
N ASP A 475 0.04 10.68 5.66
CA ASP A 475 0.92 10.54 6.84
C ASP A 475 2.40 10.79 6.51
N LYS A 476 2.87 10.22 5.38
CA LYS A 476 4.23 10.42 4.92
C LYS A 476 4.49 11.89 4.61
N PHE A 477 3.56 12.54 3.89
CA PHE A 477 3.69 13.97 3.61
C PHE A 477 3.70 14.80 4.90
N ILE A 478 2.81 14.54 5.86
CA ILE A 478 2.76 15.25 7.15
C ILE A 478 4.07 15.10 7.91
N SER A 479 4.66 13.90 7.92
CA SER A 479 5.99 13.67 8.51
C SER A 479 7.06 14.56 7.89
N ILE A 480 7.07 14.69 6.56
CA ILE A 480 8.03 15.55 5.83
C ILE A 480 7.75 17.03 6.09
N LEU A 481 6.48 17.44 6.07
CA LEU A 481 6.06 18.80 6.35
C LEU A 481 6.48 19.25 7.76
N LEU A 482 6.27 18.39 8.75
CA LEU A 482 6.65 18.66 10.14
C LEU A 482 8.16 18.68 10.34
N THR A 483 8.89 17.76 9.70
CA THR A 483 10.37 17.75 9.81
C THR A 483 11.03 18.93 9.09
N SER A 484 10.39 19.47 8.04
CA SER A 484 10.81 20.71 7.35
C SER A 484 10.32 22.00 8.02
N GLY A 485 9.57 21.90 9.13
CA GLY A 485 9.11 23.05 9.90
C GLY A 485 8.09 23.94 9.21
N LEU A 486 7.31 23.40 8.25
CA LEU A 486 6.27 24.13 7.51
C LEU A 486 6.82 25.36 6.74
N LEU A 487 8.11 25.42 6.42
CA LEU A 487 8.71 26.59 5.77
C LEU A 487 8.26 26.76 4.31
N PHE A 488 8.16 25.65 3.58
CA PHE A 488 7.84 25.64 2.14
C PHE A 488 6.79 24.56 1.81
N PRO A 489 5.60 24.63 2.44
CA PRO A 489 4.60 23.56 2.39
C PRO A 489 4.20 23.16 0.97
N HIS A 490 4.08 24.13 0.06
CA HIS A 490 3.66 23.85 -1.31
C HIS A 490 4.79 23.23 -2.13
N THR A 491 6.02 23.73 -1.97
CA THR A 491 7.22 23.22 -2.64
C THR A 491 7.55 21.81 -2.17
N THR A 492 7.48 21.55 -0.86
CA THR A 492 7.64 20.23 -0.28
C THR A 492 6.61 19.24 -0.82
N LEU A 493 5.34 19.66 -0.98
CA LEU A 493 4.31 18.79 -1.56
C LEU A 493 4.58 18.50 -3.05
N SER A 494 4.98 19.51 -3.81
CA SER A 494 5.35 19.34 -5.22
C SER A 494 6.54 18.38 -5.39
N GLN A 495 7.54 18.48 -4.51
CA GLN A 495 8.67 17.56 -4.47
C GLN A 495 8.24 16.14 -4.07
N TYR A 496 7.40 16.00 -3.04
CA TYR A 496 6.83 14.72 -2.63
C TYR A 496 6.11 13.99 -3.79
N ILE A 497 5.30 14.73 -4.56
CA ILE A 497 4.60 14.20 -5.75
C ILE A 497 5.62 13.80 -6.82
N ARG A 498 6.58 14.68 -7.14
CA ARG A 498 7.62 14.42 -8.15
C ARG A 498 8.44 13.19 -7.83
N GLU A 499 8.88 13.04 -6.60
CA GLU A 499 9.72 11.92 -6.20
C GLU A 499 8.95 10.61 -6.07
N GLY A 500 7.70 10.68 -5.59
CA GLY A 500 6.82 9.52 -5.49
C GLY A 500 6.31 8.99 -6.83
N THR A 501 6.09 9.87 -7.80
CA THR A 501 5.40 9.52 -9.06
C THR A 501 6.25 9.69 -10.32
N GLY A 502 7.27 10.56 -10.28
CA GLY A 502 8.00 11.04 -11.45
C GLY A 502 7.25 12.12 -12.24
N VAL A 503 6.13 12.63 -11.73
CA VAL A 503 5.29 13.67 -12.35
C VAL A 503 5.45 14.99 -11.60
N GLU A 504 5.62 16.08 -12.33
CA GLU A 504 5.69 17.42 -11.75
C GLU A 504 4.30 17.98 -11.47
N ALA A 505 4.06 18.39 -10.22
CA ALA A 505 2.81 19.05 -9.84
C ALA A 505 2.77 20.47 -10.42
N PHE A 506 1.69 20.79 -11.14
CA PHE A 506 1.51 22.09 -11.81
C PHE A 506 0.40 22.95 -11.19
N ASP A 507 -0.24 22.48 -10.13
CA ASP A 507 -1.39 23.14 -9.49
C ASP A 507 -1.00 24.36 -8.63
N ALA A 508 0.28 24.50 -8.26
CA ALA A 508 0.76 25.54 -7.32
C ALA A 508 2.04 26.28 -7.76
N VAL A 509 2.34 26.34 -9.06
CA VAL A 509 3.63 26.87 -9.56
C VAL A 509 3.94 28.28 -9.06
N ARG A 510 2.92 29.16 -8.99
CA ARG A 510 3.10 30.52 -8.46
C ARG A 510 3.59 30.53 -7.02
N ILE A 511 2.90 29.79 -6.16
CA ILE A 511 3.17 29.79 -4.72
C ILE A 511 4.50 29.09 -4.44
N CYS A 512 4.81 28.01 -5.16
CA CYS A 512 6.11 27.36 -5.09
C CYS A 512 7.27 28.28 -5.53
N TYR A 513 7.03 29.24 -6.43
CA TYR A 513 8.02 30.24 -6.80
C TYR A 513 8.17 31.34 -5.74
N GLU A 514 7.08 31.69 -5.05
CA GLU A 514 7.07 32.69 -3.97
C GLU A 514 7.67 32.13 -2.65
N GLU A 515 7.52 30.82 -2.41
CA GLU A 515 8.26 30.07 -1.39
C GLU A 515 9.73 29.95 -1.81
N VAL A 516 10.57 30.93 -1.47
CA VAL A 516 12.01 30.92 -1.81
C VAL A 516 12.70 29.72 -1.14
N TYR A 517 12.71 28.58 -1.82
CA TYR A 517 13.26 27.32 -1.33
C TYR A 517 14.79 27.38 -1.42
N PRO A 518 15.53 27.24 -0.31
CA PRO A 518 16.97 27.07 -0.37
C PRO A 518 17.26 25.81 -1.20
N THR A 519 18.24 25.92 -2.10
CA THR A 519 18.66 24.98 -3.15
C THR A 519 18.29 23.51 -2.86
N PRO A 520 17.80 22.73 -3.85
CA PRO A 520 17.34 21.36 -3.66
C PRO A 520 18.49 20.42 -3.31
N GLY A 521 18.92 20.43 -2.05
CA GLY A 521 19.52 19.23 -1.47
C GLY A 521 18.47 18.13 -1.53
N SER A 522 18.90 16.90 -1.80
CA SER A 522 18.08 15.69 -1.62
C SER A 522 17.82 15.44 -0.13
N VAL A 523 17.23 16.42 0.57
CA VAL A 523 17.12 16.46 2.04
C VAL A 523 16.22 15.32 2.54
N PHE A 524 15.41 14.72 1.67
CA PHE A 524 14.47 13.68 2.07
C PHE A 524 14.62 12.45 1.18
N GLY A 525 14.93 11.31 1.80
CA GLY A 525 14.81 10.01 1.15
C GLY A 525 13.33 9.65 1.03
N PHE A 526 12.68 10.06 -0.05
CA PHE A 526 11.30 9.66 -0.31
C PHE A 526 11.30 8.18 -0.69
N GLY A 527 10.84 7.32 0.22
CA GLY A 527 10.60 5.92 -0.12
C GLY A 527 9.55 5.84 -1.23
N LYS A 528 10.00 5.63 -2.48
CA LYS A 528 9.12 5.45 -3.64
C LYS A 528 8.10 4.37 -3.30
N PRO A 529 6.80 4.59 -3.57
CA PRO A 529 5.83 3.53 -3.39
C PRO A 529 6.25 2.34 -4.26
N SER A 530 6.43 1.18 -3.61
CA SER A 530 6.87 -0.04 -4.27
C SER A 530 5.68 -0.66 -4.97
N PHE A 531 5.70 -0.64 -6.31
CA PHE A 531 4.74 -1.34 -7.14
C PHE A 531 5.42 -2.58 -7.71
N GLU A 532 4.71 -3.70 -7.70
CA GLU A 532 5.15 -4.87 -8.43
C GLU A 532 4.90 -4.69 -9.93
N GLU A 533 5.60 -5.43 -10.77
CA GLU A 533 5.36 -5.43 -12.20
C GLU A 533 3.96 -5.99 -12.51
N LEU A 534 3.27 -5.35 -13.46
CA LEU A 534 1.96 -5.80 -13.94
C LEU A 534 2.14 -7.00 -14.88
N SER A 535 1.26 -8.01 -14.76
CA SER A 535 1.10 -8.98 -15.84
C SER A 535 0.46 -8.31 -17.05
N PRO A 536 0.59 -8.91 -18.26
CA PRO A 536 -0.04 -8.37 -19.47
C PRO A 536 -1.55 -8.10 -19.32
N HIS A 537 -2.27 -9.01 -18.66
CA HIS A 537 -3.70 -8.84 -18.40
C HIS A 537 -4.00 -7.63 -17.49
N ASP A 538 -3.36 -7.55 -16.33
CA ASP A 538 -3.50 -6.42 -15.40
C ASP A 538 -3.07 -5.09 -16.04
N GLN A 539 -2.05 -5.13 -16.89
CA GLN A 539 -1.63 -3.96 -17.66
C GLN A 539 -2.74 -3.48 -18.60
N ASP A 540 -3.42 -4.38 -19.31
CA ASP A 540 -4.56 -4.01 -20.16
C ASP A 540 -5.73 -3.41 -19.34
N LEU A 541 -6.02 -3.96 -18.15
CA LEU A 541 -7.03 -3.40 -17.24
C LEU A 541 -6.66 -1.97 -16.80
N VAL A 542 -5.42 -1.78 -16.33
CA VAL A 542 -4.91 -0.47 -15.92
C VAL A 542 -4.95 0.51 -17.08
N LEU A 543 -4.50 0.11 -18.28
CA LEU A 543 -4.52 0.96 -19.48
C LEU A 543 -5.92 1.41 -19.86
N ASN A 544 -6.91 0.51 -19.84
CA ASN A 544 -8.30 0.87 -20.14
C ASN A 544 -8.82 1.95 -19.17
N VAL A 545 -8.52 1.83 -17.87
CA VAL A 545 -8.88 2.86 -16.89
C VAL A 545 -8.14 4.16 -17.14
N LEU A 546 -6.84 4.13 -17.44
CA LEU A 546 -6.08 5.35 -17.74
C LEU A 546 -6.63 6.10 -18.96
N TYR A 547 -6.98 5.37 -20.03
CA TYR A 547 -7.61 5.96 -21.21
C TYR A 547 -8.98 6.55 -20.88
N SER A 548 -9.81 5.80 -20.14
CA SER A 548 -11.12 6.29 -19.69
C SER A 548 -10.99 7.55 -18.84
N MET A 549 -10.10 7.53 -17.87
CA MET A 549 -9.86 8.63 -16.94
C MET A 549 -9.36 9.88 -17.66
N MET A 550 -8.49 9.75 -18.65
CA MET A 550 -8.04 10.86 -19.49
C MET A 550 -9.20 11.55 -20.22
N ALA A 551 -10.11 10.77 -20.81
CA ALA A 551 -11.19 11.31 -21.63
C ALA A 551 -12.38 11.79 -20.79
N THR A 552 -12.76 11.05 -19.76
CA THR A 552 -14.04 11.20 -19.05
C THR A 552 -13.91 11.65 -17.61
N HIS A 553 -12.70 11.63 -17.04
CA HIS A 553 -12.43 11.79 -15.60
C HIS A 553 -13.15 10.74 -14.72
N GLN A 554 -13.75 9.72 -15.33
CA GLN A 554 -14.39 8.60 -14.64
C GLN A 554 -13.40 7.44 -14.49
N VAL A 555 -13.67 6.60 -13.52
CA VAL A 555 -12.89 5.41 -13.20
C VAL A 555 -13.91 4.30 -13.02
N ASP A 556 -13.78 3.26 -13.82
CA ASP A 556 -14.58 2.06 -13.63
C ASP A 556 -14.06 1.32 -12.39
N ASP A 557 -14.98 0.76 -11.62
CA ASP A 557 -14.65 -0.07 -10.47
C ASP A 557 -14.33 -1.49 -10.95
N PHE A 558 -13.45 -2.17 -10.23
CA PHE A 558 -13.04 -3.55 -10.48
C PHE A 558 -13.73 -4.51 -9.51
N GLY A 559 -13.90 -5.77 -9.94
CA GLY A 559 -14.46 -6.85 -9.13
C GLY A 559 -13.41 -7.61 -8.32
N PRO A 560 -13.83 -8.56 -7.46
CA PRO A 560 -12.93 -9.37 -6.64
C PRO A 560 -11.93 -10.23 -7.45
N GLU A 561 -12.24 -10.54 -8.70
CA GLU A 561 -11.36 -11.22 -9.65
C GLU A 561 -10.04 -10.46 -9.90
N ASP A 562 -10.04 -9.13 -9.73
CA ASP A 562 -8.91 -8.25 -9.98
C ASP A 562 -8.05 -7.98 -8.72
N ILE A 563 -8.16 -8.83 -7.69
CA ILE A 563 -7.42 -8.74 -6.42
C ILE A 563 -5.89 -8.65 -6.59
N GLN A 564 -5.36 -9.09 -7.74
CA GLN A 564 -3.93 -8.95 -8.04
C GLN A 564 -3.50 -7.47 -8.13
N LEU A 565 -4.37 -6.58 -8.61
CA LEU A 565 -4.09 -5.13 -8.64
C LEU A 565 -3.93 -4.56 -7.23
N VAL A 566 -4.73 -5.02 -6.26
CA VAL A 566 -4.59 -4.68 -4.83
C VAL A 566 -3.28 -5.22 -4.28
N SER A 567 -2.96 -6.47 -4.61
CA SER A 567 -1.76 -7.15 -4.13
C SER A 567 -0.47 -6.52 -4.62
N ARG A 568 -0.46 -5.99 -5.84
CA ARG A 568 0.66 -5.30 -6.48
C ARG A 568 0.74 -3.81 -6.13
N GLY A 569 -0.25 -3.30 -5.41
CA GLY A 569 -0.30 -1.95 -4.88
C GLY A 569 -0.97 -0.91 -5.78
N TYR A 570 -1.47 -1.26 -6.97
CA TYR A 570 -2.13 -0.33 -7.89
C TYR A 570 -3.54 0.05 -7.43
N SER A 571 -4.28 -0.91 -6.90
CA SER A 571 -5.67 -0.70 -6.48
C SER A 571 -5.85 -0.95 -4.99
N ARG A 572 -7.04 -0.71 -4.47
CA ARG A 572 -7.43 -1.00 -3.09
C ARG A 572 -8.91 -1.36 -3.01
N PHE A 573 -9.29 -2.08 -1.96
CA PHE A 573 -10.70 -2.29 -1.65
C PHE A 573 -11.29 -1.05 -0.95
N VAL A 574 -12.57 -0.77 -1.21
CA VAL A 574 -13.34 0.34 -0.61
C VAL A 574 -14.47 -0.13 0.31
N ASP A 575 -14.68 -1.43 0.41
CA ASP A 575 -15.82 -2.06 1.06
C ASP A 575 -15.42 -3.22 1.97
N ALA A 576 -16.21 -3.48 3.01
CA ALA A 576 -15.82 -4.42 4.06
C ALA A 576 -15.72 -5.88 3.60
N ASP A 577 -16.45 -6.26 2.55
CA ASP A 577 -16.65 -7.61 2.01
C ASP A 577 -15.76 -7.94 0.81
N LEU A 578 -14.84 -7.04 0.43
CA LEU A 578 -13.88 -7.24 -0.66
C LEU A 578 -14.54 -7.37 -2.04
N SER A 579 -15.74 -6.81 -2.24
CA SER A 579 -16.47 -6.91 -3.51
C SER A 579 -16.06 -5.84 -4.51
N LYS A 580 -15.50 -4.71 -4.04
CA LYS A 580 -15.25 -3.53 -4.86
C LYS A 580 -13.81 -3.04 -4.74
N ILE A 581 -13.13 -3.02 -5.87
CA ILE A 581 -11.75 -2.57 -6.02
C ILE A 581 -11.71 -1.26 -6.83
N VAL A 582 -10.90 -0.28 -6.41
CA VAL A 582 -10.78 1.00 -7.12
C VAL A 582 -9.34 1.37 -7.44
N PHE A 583 -9.14 2.02 -8.59
CA PHE A 583 -7.87 2.59 -9.05
C PHE A 583 -8.04 4.09 -9.36
N ASN A 584 -8.16 4.90 -8.30
CA ASN A 584 -8.50 6.32 -8.41
C ASN A 584 -7.59 7.24 -7.57
N GLU A 585 -6.54 6.69 -6.97
CA GLU A 585 -5.61 7.42 -6.10
C GLU A 585 -4.58 8.19 -6.96
N PRO A 586 -4.51 9.53 -6.89
CA PRO A 586 -3.71 10.34 -7.81
C PRO A 586 -2.24 9.93 -7.87
N LEU A 587 -1.60 9.69 -6.72
CA LEU A 587 -0.20 9.28 -6.68
C LEU A 587 0.03 7.91 -7.32
N VAL A 588 -0.92 6.99 -7.15
CA VAL A 588 -0.82 5.63 -7.71
C VAL A 588 -1.06 5.67 -9.21
N VAL A 589 -2.06 6.42 -9.65
CA VAL A 589 -2.37 6.63 -11.07
C VAL A 589 -1.19 7.31 -11.79
N CYS A 590 -0.68 8.42 -11.26
CA CYS A 590 0.45 9.14 -11.87
C CYS A 590 1.70 8.26 -11.94
N ARG A 591 1.94 7.43 -10.92
CA ARG A 591 3.05 6.49 -10.93
C ARG A 591 2.86 5.36 -11.96
N ALA A 592 1.66 4.82 -12.09
CA ALA A 592 1.32 3.82 -13.11
C ALA A 592 1.48 4.38 -14.52
N VAL A 593 1.00 5.61 -14.75
CA VAL A 593 1.20 6.35 -15.99
C VAL A 593 2.69 6.48 -16.31
N ARG A 594 3.52 6.86 -15.33
CA ARG A 594 4.97 7.01 -15.51
C ARG A 594 5.70 5.68 -15.77
N GLN A 595 5.16 4.58 -15.26
CA GLN A 595 5.73 3.25 -15.47
C GLN A 595 5.37 2.68 -16.84
N LEU A 596 4.10 2.78 -17.23
CA LEU A 596 3.60 2.26 -18.51
C LEU A 596 4.07 3.12 -19.68
N PHE A 597 4.14 4.43 -19.46
CA PHE A 597 4.65 5.36 -20.41
C PHE A 597 5.86 6.07 -19.73
N PRO A 598 7.10 5.68 -20.07
CA PRO A 598 8.28 6.39 -19.62
C PRO A 598 8.51 7.68 -20.43
N ALA A 599 9.25 8.64 -19.87
CA ALA A 599 9.76 9.77 -20.67
C ALA A 599 10.66 9.24 -21.78
N PRO A 600 10.75 9.95 -22.92
CA PRO A 600 11.89 9.75 -23.80
C PRO A 600 13.18 9.87 -22.99
N SER A 601 14.12 8.95 -23.23
CA SER A 601 15.51 9.14 -22.80
C SER A 601 15.99 10.50 -23.30
N ARG A 602 16.73 11.26 -22.48
CA ARG A 602 17.39 12.47 -22.98
C ARG A 602 18.35 12.05 -24.10
N PRO A 603 18.45 12.82 -25.20
CA PRO A 603 19.44 12.54 -26.21
C PRO A 603 20.82 12.60 -25.58
N HIS A 604 21.63 11.56 -25.79
CA HIS A 604 23.05 11.62 -25.45
C HIS A 604 23.69 12.75 -26.27
N GLU A 605 24.54 13.56 -25.62
CA GLU A 605 25.33 14.58 -26.30
C GLU A 605 26.05 13.96 -27.52
N GLY A 606 25.81 14.52 -28.72
CA GLY A 606 26.38 14.02 -29.97
C GLY A 606 25.50 13.08 -30.82
N TYR A 607 24.30 12.70 -30.36
CA TYR A 607 23.34 11.94 -31.17
C TYR A 607 22.19 12.84 -31.69
N PRO A 608 22.23 13.31 -32.95
CA PRO A 608 21.27 14.29 -33.49
C PRO A 608 19.86 13.72 -33.79
N ASN A 609 19.55 12.49 -33.40
CA ASN A 609 18.30 11.82 -33.76
C ASN A 609 17.65 11.12 -32.56
N ASP A 610 17.01 11.89 -31.69
CA ASP A 610 15.85 11.37 -30.97
C ASP A 610 14.59 12.00 -31.56
N ARG A 611 13.73 11.14 -32.13
CA ARG A 611 12.41 11.57 -32.57
C ARG A 611 11.65 12.06 -31.32
N PRO A 612 10.97 13.22 -31.36
CA PRO A 612 10.15 13.64 -30.23
C PRO A 612 9.16 12.52 -29.88
N SER A 613 9.01 12.20 -28.60
CA SER A 613 7.97 11.28 -28.16
C SER A 613 6.61 11.87 -28.47
N THR A 614 5.99 11.36 -29.53
CA THR A 614 4.63 11.72 -29.92
C THR A 614 3.64 10.81 -29.23
N PHE A 615 2.42 11.30 -29.03
CA PHE A 615 1.28 10.52 -28.56
C PHE A 615 1.12 9.21 -29.34
N ILE A 616 1.27 9.23 -30.67
CA ILE A 616 1.17 8.04 -31.50
C ILE A 616 2.25 7.02 -31.16
N THR A 617 3.50 7.47 -31.01
CA THR A 617 4.60 6.59 -30.59
C THR A 617 4.30 5.98 -29.23
N THR A 618 3.78 6.77 -28.28
CA THR A 618 3.40 6.31 -26.95
C THR A 618 2.26 5.29 -26.96
N LEU A 619 1.21 5.52 -27.75
CA LEU A 619 0.14 4.54 -27.94
C LEU A 619 0.65 3.24 -28.58
N GLN A 620 1.65 3.30 -29.44
CA GLN A 620 2.24 2.10 -30.04
C GLN A 620 3.02 1.25 -29.03
N LEU A 621 3.55 1.84 -27.95
CA LEU A 621 4.14 1.07 -26.87
C LEU A 621 3.07 0.27 -26.11
N ASN A 622 1.90 0.87 -25.88
CA ASN A 622 0.79 0.24 -25.16
C ASN A 622 -0.54 0.43 -25.89
N PRO A 623 -0.81 -0.31 -26.98
CA PRO A 623 -2.00 -0.09 -27.79
C PRO A 623 -3.29 -0.35 -26.99
N PRO A 624 -4.34 0.50 -27.11
CA PRO A 624 -5.65 0.18 -26.55
C PRO A 624 -6.18 -1.13 -27.13
N ARG A 625 -6.55 -2.06 -26.25
CA ARG A 625 -7.02 -3.41 -26.62
C ARG A 625 -8.53 -3.51 -26.84
N THR A 626 -9.27 -2.45 -26.50
CA THR A 626 -10.73 -2.41 -26.58
C THR A 626 -11.18 -1.28 -27.50
N ARG A 627 -12.33 -1.46 -28.18
CA ARG A 627 -12.95 -0.42 -29.02
C ARG A 627 -13.17 0.88 -28.24
N ARG A 628 -13.64 0.75 -26.99
CA ARG A 628 -13.82 1.87 -26.06
C ARG A 628 -12.49 2.55 -25.68
N GLY A 629 -11.42 1.78 -25.46
CA GLY A 629 -10.07 2.33 -25.25
C GLY A 629 -9.57 3.15 -26.45
N VAL A 630 -9.84 2.69 -27.67
CA VAL A 630 -9.54 3.46 -28.89
C VAL A 630 -10.40 4.73 -28.94
N ALA A 631 -11.68 4.66 -28.62
CA ALA A 631 -12.58 5.83 -28.57
C ALA A 631 -12.10 6.90 -27.57
N HIS A 632 -11.68 6.50 -26.37
CA HIS A 632 -11.09 7.43 -25.40
C HIS A 632 -9.82 8.11 -25.94
N CYS A 633 -8.94 7.34 -26.60
CA CYS A 633 -7.74 7.89 -27.24
C CYS A 633 -8.08 8.84 -28.39
N LEU A 634 -9.13 8.55 -29.16
CA LEU A 634 -9.63 9.39 -30.25
C LEU A 634 -10.22 10.70 -29.74
N ALA A 635 -10.97 10.68 -28.65
CA ALA A 635 -11.50 11.90 -28.01
C ALA A 635 -10.36 12.86 -27.65
N PHE A 636 -9.31 12.35 -27.00
CA PHE A 636 -8.10 13.12 -26.72
C PHE A 636 -7.44 13.62 -28.01
N TYR A 637 -7.16 12.72 -28.95
CA TYR A 637 -6.47 13.06 -30.18
C TYR A 637 -7.20 14.14 -31.00
N LEU A 638 -8.50 13.98 -31.23
CA LEU A 638 -9.33 14.93 -31.97
C LEU A 638 -9.44 16.26 -31.24
N SER A 639 -9.46 16.27 -29.90
CA SER A 639 -9.42 17.52 -29.12
C SER A 639 -8.16 18.34 -29.37
N GLN A 640 -7.02 17.69 -29.63
CA GLN A 640 -5.76 18.38 -29.89
C GLN A 640 -5.70 18.91 -31.31
N VAL A 641 -6.10 18.10 -32.29
CA VAL A 641 -5.91 18.46 -33.70
C VAL A 641 -7.03 19.36 -34.23
N LEU A 642 -8.27 19.14 -33.81
CA LEU A 642 -9.40 20.01 -34.15
C LEU A 642 -9.60 21.14 -33.13
N GLY A 643 -8.77 21.19 -32.07
CA GLY A 643 -8.72 22.35 -31.17
C GLY A 643 -8.13 23.61 -31.83
N ARG A 644 -7.60 23.47 -33.05
CA ARG A 644 -7.16 24.55 -33.95
C ARG A 644 -7.91 24.45 -35.27
N SER A 645 -8.03 25.56 -35.98
CA SER A 645 -8.61 25.58 -37.34
C SER A 645 -7.78 24.70 -38.29
N ARG A 646 -8.36 23.61 -38.79
CA ARG A 646 -7.69 22.64 -39.68
C ARG A 646 -8.61 22.17 -40.80
N MET A 647 -8.08 21.93 -42.00
CA MET A 647 -8.88 21.34 -43.08
C MET A 647 -9.24 19.90 -42.74
N LEU A 648 -10.50 19.50 -42.94
CA LEU A 648 -10.91 18.12 -42.62
C LEU A 648 -10.19 17.09 -43.48
N THR A 649 -9.82 17.42 -44.71
CA THR A 649 -9.02 16.57 -45.59
C THR A 649 -7.60 16.28 -45.10
N ASP A 650 -7.08 17.07 -44.15
CA ASP A 650 -5.77 16.78 -43.52
C ASP A 650 -5.85 15.66 -42.47
N ILE A 651 -7.05 15.47 -41.92
CA ILE A 651 -7.32 14.55 -40.80
C ILE A 651 -8.03 13.28 -41.31
N PHE A 652 -8.98 13.47 -42.22
CA PHE A 652 -9.85 12.45 -42.77
C PHE A 652 -9.49 12.15 -44.22
N LYS A 653 -9.23 10.88 -44.51
CA LYS A 653 -8.98 10.39 -45.87
C LYS A 653 -10.30 9.94 -46.49
N PHE A 654 -10.77 10.70 -47.47
CA PHE A 654 -11.98 10.35 -48.22
C PHE A 654 -11.64 9.29 -49.29
N PRO A 655 -12.50 8.27 -49.45
CA PRO A 655 -12.27 7.19 -50.41
C PRO A 655 -12.35 7.65 -51.86
N HIS A 656 -13.14 8.69 -52.11
CA HIS A 656 -13.34 9.33 -53.41
C HIS A 656 -12.98 10.83 -53.31
N ALA A 657 -13.29 11.63 -54.32
CA ALA A 657 -13.08 13.08 -54.26
C ALA A 657 -13.78 13.68 -53.04
N ALA A 658 -13.01 14.35 -52.17
CA ALA A 658 -13.53 14.94 -50.94
C ALA A 658 -14.65 15.94 -51.27
N PRO A 659 -15.76 15.95 -50.52
CA PRO A 659 -16.83 16.91 -50.74
C PRO A 659 -16.33 18.33 -50.44
N GLY A 660 -16.91 19.34 -51.11
CA GLY A 660 -16.45 20.73 -50.99
C GLY A 660 -16.47 21.27 -49.55
N TRP A 661 -17.39 20.79 -48.71
CA TRP A 661 -17.42 21.14 -47.28
C TRP A 661 -16.24 20.56 -46.49
N ALA A 662 -15.69 19.40 -46.88
CA ALA A 662 -14.53 18.79 -46.22
C ALA A 662 -13.22 19.52 -46.56
N CYS A 663 -13.20 20.28 -47.65
CA CYS A 663 -12.10 21.17 -48.01
C CYS A 663 -12.11 22.47 -47.18
N GLN A 664 -13.10 22.71 -46.32
CA GLN A 664 -13.09 23.85 -45.42
C GLN A 664 -12.23 23.56 -44.18
N THR A 665 -11.71 24.63 -43.55
CA THR A 665 -11.19 24.50 -42.19
C THR A 665 -12.34 24.25 -41.22
N ALA A 666 -12.11 23.41 -40.24
CA ALA A 666 -13.04 23.07 -39.18
C ALA A 666 -12.37 23.21 -37.82
N GLN A 667 -13.19 23.41 -36.79
CA GLN A 667 -12.79 23.42 -35.40
C GLN A 667 -13.79 22.63 -34.57
N LEU A 668 -13.30 22.04 -33.50
CA LEU A 668 -14.10 21.30 -32.55
C LEU A 668 -14.94 22.24 -31.70
N VAL A 669 -16.21 21.89 -31.50
CA VAL A 669 -17.13 22.70 -30.69
C VAL A 669 -17.77 21.87 -29.60
N ARG A 670 -18.05 22.53 -28.48
CA ARG A 670 -18.87 21.99 -27.40
C ARG A 670 -20.17 22.78 -27.34
N PHE A 671 -21.27 22.07 -27.25
CA PHE A 671 -22.58 22.63 -26.96
C PHE A 671 -22.91 22.49 -25.48
N HIS A 672 -23.59 23.48 -24.91
CA HIS A 672 -24.10 23.46 -23.53
C HIS A 672 -25.26 24.43 -23.39
N LEU A 673 -26.09 24.19 -22.39
CA LEU A 673 -27.14 25.12 -21.97
C LEU A 673 -26.55 26.13 -20.98
N ASP A 674 -26.86 27.42 -21.15
CA ASP A 674 -26.58 28.45 -20.15
C ASP A 674 -27.62 28.46 -19.01
N ASP A 675 -27.47 29.36 -18.05
CA ASP A 675 -28.38 29.49 -16.89
C ASP A 675 -29.83 29.79 -17.31
N ASP A 676 -30.05 30.33 -18.52
CA ASP A 676 -31.36 30.61 -19.11
C ASP A 676 -31.90 29.45 -19.96
N SER A 677 -31.23 28.28 -19.95
CA SER A 677 -31.52 27.13 -20.83
C SER A 677 -31.42 27.45 -22.32
N LYS A 678 -30.62 28.45 -22.71
CA LYS A 678 -30.34 28.73 -24.12
C LYS A 678 -29.13 27.93 -24.56
N LEU A 679 -29.23 27.39 -25.77
CA LEU A 679 -28.15 26.64 -26.38
C LEU A 679 -26.99 27.57 -26.76
N GLN A 680 -25.85 27.37 -26.11
CA GLN A 680 -24.59 28.02 -26.42
C GLN A 680 -23.61 27.04 -27.05
N SER A 681 -22.76 27.55 -27.93
CA SER A 681 -21.62 26.81 -28.46
C SER A 681 -20.33 27.52 -28.08
N THR A 682 -19.31 26.76 -27.72
CA THR A 682 -17.99 27.30 -27.42
C THR A 682 -16.94 26.53 -28.21
N MET A 683 -16.04 27.27 -28.84
CA MET A 683 -14.89 26.72 -29.53
C MET A 683 -13.96 26.05 -28.52
N VAL A 684 -13.56 24.83 -28.82
CA VAL A 684 -12.59 24.10 -28.01
C VAL A 684 -11.21 24.56 -28.45
N ASP A 685 -10.64 25.57 -27.78
CA ASP A 685 -9.29 26.06 -28.06
C ASP A 685 -8.25 25.09 -27.48
N ASP A 686 -7.26 24.63 -28.28
CA ASP A 686 -6.10 23.82 -27.86
C ASP A 686 -5.43 24.37 -26.58
N LEU A 687 -5.35 25.70 -26.43
CA LEU A 687 -4.80 26.31 -25.22
C LEU A 687 -5.70 26.12 -23.99
N ASN A 688 -7.02 25.97 -24.17
CA ASN A 688 -8.01 25.88 -23.11
C ASN A 688 -8.49 24.46 -22.79
N VAL A 689 -8.31 23.47 -23.69
CA VAL A 689 -8.77 22.08 -23.48
C VAL A 689 -8.29 21.49 -22.16
N PHE A 690 -7.07 21.83 -21.75
CA PHE A 690 -6.52 21.38 -20.47
C PHE A 690 -6.54 22.45 -19.39
N ARG A 691 -6.82 23.73 -19.70
CA ARG A 691 -6.96 24.77 -18.66
C ARG A 691 -8.21 24.53 -17.81
N SER A 692 -9.16 23.74 -18.30
CA SER A 692 -10.40 23.37 -17.62
C SER A 692 -10.33 21.94 -17.08
N LEU A 693 -10.83 21.72 -15.86
CA LEU A 693 -11.02 20.37 -15.28
C LEU A 693 -12.27 19.65 -15.81
N VAL A 694 -12.83 20.16 -16.91
CA VAL A 694 -13.97 19.55 -17.59
C VAL A 694 -13.47 18.34 -18.39
N PRO A 695 -14.15 17.18 -18.31
CA PRO A 695 -13.80 16.01 -19.10
C PRO A 695 -14.00 16.27 -20.61
N LEU A 696 -13.19 15.62 -21.44
CA LEU A 696 -13.28 15.70 -22.90
C LEU A 696 -14.54 15.03 -23.43
N ALA A 697 -14.95 13.94 -22.80
CA ALA A 697 -16.05 13.10 -23.21
C ALA A 697 -16.97 12.73 -22.05
N THR A 698 -18.25 12.51 -22.34
CA THR A 698 -19.16 11.76 -21.47
C THR A 698 -19.26 10.34 -22.00
N ALA A 699 -18.97 9.34 -21.17
CA ALA A 699 -19.30 7.96 -21.48
C ALA A 699 -20.68 7.64 -20.88
N THR A 700 -21.62 7.24 -21.74
CA THR A 700 -23.01 7.01 -21.35
C THR A 700 -23.27 5.52 -21.18
N GLN A 701 -24.16 5.16 -20.25
CA GLN A 701 -24.53 3.78 -19.95
C GLN A 701 -25.84 3.35 -20.63
N SER A 702 -26.58 4.30 -21.20
CA SER A 702 -27.84 4.04 -21.89
C SER A 702 -28.05 4.95 -23.10
N LEU A 703 -29.02 4.57 -23.95
CA LEU A 703 -29.47 5.40 -25.05
C LEU A 703 -30.08 6.73 -24.56
N GLU A 704 -30.80 6.74 -23.44
CA GLU A 704 -31.39 7.97 -22.90
C GLU A 704 -30.29 8.96 -22.46
N GLU A 705 -29.24 8.51 -21.77
CA GLU A 705 -28.09 9.37 -21.45
C GLU A 705 -27.38 9.88 -22.72
N THR A 706 -27.35 9.06 -23.78
CA THR A 706 -26.83 9.49 -25.08
C THR A 706 -27.70 10.61 -25.67
N ILE A 707 -29.02 10.49 -25.57
CA ILE A 707 -29.98 11.51 -26.02
C ILE A 707 -29.82 12.79 -25.20
N GLU A 708 -29.74 12.70 -23.88
CA GLU A 708 -29.50 13.85 -22.99
C GLU A 708 -28.19 14.57 -23.36
N TRP A 709 -27.15 13.83 -23.76
CA TRP A 709 -25.93 14.43 -24.29
C TRP A 709 -26.12 15.13 -25.63
N ILE A 710 -26.84 14.52 -26.58
CA ILE A 710 -27.17 15.13 -27.88
C ILE A 710 -28.00 16.40 -27.67
N GLU A 711 -28.86 16.42 -26.66
CA GLU A 711 -29.66 17.56 -26.21
C GLU A 711 -28.89 18.53 -25.29
N HIS A 712 -27.57 18.33 -25.18
CA HIS A 712 -26.60 19.26 -24.59
C HIS A 712 -26.65 19.40 -23.06
N ALA A 713 -27.24 18.43 -22.34
CA ALA A 713 -27.34 18.44 -20.88
C ALA A 713 -25.99 18.29 -20.17
N HIS A 714 -25.04 17.57 -20.77
CA HIS A 714 -23.76 17.25 -20.11
C HIS A 714 -22.67 18.29 -20.33
N GLY A 715 -22.73 19.04 -21.43
CA GLY A 715 -21.67 19.98 -21.81
C GLY A 715 -20.29 19.31 -21.87
N THR A 716 -20.12 18.23 -22.61
CA THR A 716 -18.78 17.71 -22.95
C THR A 716 -18.62 17.74 -24.46
N THR A 717 -17.37 17.71 -24.92
CA THR A 717 -17.07 17.87 -26.34
C THR A 717 -17.43 16.62 -27.15
N PHE A 718 -17.26 15.45 -26.53
CA PHE A 718 -17.58 14.16 -27.13
C PHE A 718 -18.55 13.35 -26.28
N CYS A 719 -19.26 12.44 -26.95
CA CYS A 719 -19.99 11.34 -26.33
C CYS A 719 -19.33 10.03 -26.70
N ILE A 720 -19.18 9.13 -25.74
CA ILE A 720 -18.87 7.72 -25.97
C ILE A 720 -20.16 6.98 -25.64
N PRO A 721 -21.01 6.71 -26.66
CA PRO A 721 -22.36 6.21 -26.45
C PRO A 721 -22.34 4.77 -25.90
N SER A 722 -23.47 4.30 -25.36
CA SER A 722 -23.65 2.87 -25.05
C SER A 722 -23.86 2.02 -26.31
N SER A 723 -24.08 2.65 -27.46
CA SER A 723 -24.44 1.98 -28.72
C SER A 723 -23.37 1.02 -29.21
N PRO A 724 -23.74 -0.21 -29.61
CA PRO A 724 -22.80 -1.17 -30.18
C PRO A 724 -22.33 -0.75 -31.57
N ASN A 725 -23.01 0.20 -32.24
CA ASN A 725 -22.74 0.62 -33.62
C ASN A 725 -21.87 1.87 -33.72
N LEU A 726 -21.75 2.64 -32.64
CA LEU A 726 -21.05 3.92 -32.59
C LEU A 726 -20.08 3.93 -31.41
N ASP A 727 -18.84 4.37 -31.62
CA ASP A 727 -17.84 4.41 -30.54
C ASP A 727 -17.55 5.83 -30.04
N LEU A 728 -17.73 6.86 -30.89
CA LEU A 728 -17.54 8.26 -30.54
C LEU A 728 -18.47 9.18 -31.34
N LEU A 729 -19.09 10.15 -30.69
CA LEU A 729 -19.88 11.21 -31.31
C LEU A 729 -19.35 12.59 -30.88
N GLY A 730 -19.33 13.56 -31.78
CA GLY A 730 -18.91 14.93 -31.50
C GLY A 730 -19.44 15.90 -32.55
N ALA A 731 -19.25 17.20 -32.36
CA ALA A 731 -19.66 18.21 -33.34
C ALA A 731 -18.49 19.12 -33.72
N ILE A 732 -18.46 19.50 -35.00
CA ILE A 732 -17.45 20.39 -35.58
C ILE A 732 -18.11 21.58 -36.27
N GLN A 733 -17.50 22.75 -36.17
CA GLN A 733 -17.89 23.95 -36.90
C GLN A 733 -16.96 24.18 -38.09
N LEU A 734 -17.53 24.44 -39.27
CA LEU A 734 -16.80 24.77 -40.48
C LEU A 734 -16.50 26.28 -40.57
N ALA A 735 -15.60 26.64 -41.48
CA ALA A 735 -15.20 28.03 -41.75
C ALA A 735 -16.37 28.96 -42.11
N ASP A 736 -17.41 28.40 -42.74
CA ASP A 736 -18.63 29.13 -43.10
C ASP A 736 -19.64 29.30 -41.95
N GLY A 737 -19.26 28.87 -40.73
CA GLY A 737 -20.06 28.93 -39.51
C GLY A 737 -21.08 27.80 -39.34
N SER A 738 -21.24 26.92 -40.34
CA SER A 738 -22.13 25.76 -40.25
C SER A 738 -21.54 24.64 -39.40
N PHE A 739 -22.40 23.72 -38.94
CA PHE A 739 -22.01 22.61 -38.07
C PHE A 739 -22.27 21.25 -38.72
N ILE A 740 -21.43 20.28 -38.37
CA ILE A 740 -21.53 18.88 -38.79
C ILE A 740 -21.30 17.97 -37.58
N TRP A 741 -22.08 16.90 -37.47
CA TRP A 741 -21.82 15.81 -36.53
C TRP A 741 -20.69 14.91 -37.02
N LEU A 742 -19.84 14.47 -36.10
CA LEU A 742 -18.81 13.47 -36.34
C LEU A 742 -19.20 12.18 -35.61
N ALA A 743 -19.47 11.12 -36.37
CA ALA A 743 -19.68 9.78 -35.84
C ALA A 743 -18.49 8.90 -36.20
N VAL A 744 -17.86 8.27 -35.20
CA VAL A 744 -16.68 7.43 -35.40
C VAL A 744 -16.96 6.00 -34.97
N ARG A 745 -16.61 5.06 -35.84
CA ARG A 745 -16.47 3.64 -35.54
C ARG A 745 -14.99 3.29 -35.37
N ALA A 746 -14.65 2.65 -34.25
CA ALA A 746 -13.29 2.28 -33.91
C ALA A 746 -13.11 0.76 -33.84
N LEU A 747 -11.98 0.28 -34.34
CA LEU A 747 -11.54 -1.11 -34.23
C LEU A 747 -10.23 -1.20 -33.46
N ALA A 748 -10.20 -2.03 -32.41
CA ALA A 748 -8.98 -2.38 -31.69
C ALA A 748 -8.52 -3.76 -32.20
N THR A 749 -7.61 -3.78 -33.16
CA THR A 749 -7.14 -5.02 -33.80
C THR A 749 -5.71 -4.88 -34.30
N ASP A 750 -4.93 -5.92 -34.04
CA ASP A 750 -3.58 -6.08 -34.59
C ASP A 750 -3.61 -6.74 -35.99
N GLU A 751 -4.76 -7.29 -36.39
CA GLU A 751 -4.96 -7.96 -37.67
C GLU A 751 -5.44 -7.00 -38.75
N PRO A 752 -4.95 -7.11 -40.00
CA PRO A 752 -5.50 -6.38 -41.13
C PRO A 752 -7.01 -6.63 -41.27
N VAL A 753 -7.80 -5.56 -41.33
CA VAL A 753 -9.25 -5.68 -41.51
C VAL A 753 -9.55 -5.81 -43.00
N ASN A 754 -10.21 -6.89 -43.39
CA ASN A 754 -10.60 -7.12 -44.78
C ASN A 754 -11.88 -6.35 -45.16
N ASP A 755 -12.10 -6.20 -46.46
CA ASP A 755 -13.22 -5.44 -47.02
C ASP A 755 -14.59 -6.00 -46.62
N GLU A 756 -14.69 -7.32 -46.48
CA GLU A 756 -15.93 -8.03 -46.10
C GLU A 756 -16.35 -7.70 -44.67
N ALA A 757 -15.40 -7.62 -43.74
CA ALA A 757 -15.66 -7.23 -42.36
C ALA A 757 -15.92 -5.72 -42.20
N LEU A 758 -15.36 -4.87 -43.05
CA LEU A 758 -15.54 -3.42 -43.01
C LEU A 758 -16.90 -2.96 -43.55
N ARG A 759 -17.45 -3.62 -44.58
CA ARG A 759 -18.73 -3.23 -45.21
C ARG A 759 -19.88 -3.09 -44.21
N PRO A 760 -20.16 -4.07 -43.34
CA PRO A 760 -21.24 -3.95 -42.35
C PRO A 760 -21.01 -2.82 -41.35
N LEU A 761 -19.75 -2.57 -40.97
CA LEU A 761 -19.43 -1.51 -40.01
C LEU A 761 -19.67 -0.12 -40.58
N VAL A 762 -19.41 0.07 -41.88
CA VAL A 762 -19.70 1.34 -42.57
C VAL A 762 -21.21 1.55 -42.72
N SER A 763 -21.98 0.50 -43.03
CA SER A 763 -23.44 0.62 -43.16
C SER A 763 -24.10 0.96 -41.84
N LEU A 764 -23.64 0.39 -40.72
CA LEU A 764 -24.20 0.67 -39.39
C LEU A 764 -23.99 2.11 -38.90
N LEU A 765 -23.11 2.88 -39.56
CA LEU A 765 -22.95 4.31 -39.29
C LEU A 765 -23.97 5.18 -40.02
N ASP A 766 -24.92 4.62 -40.78
CA ASP A 766 -26.04 5.39 -41.31
C ASP A 766 -26.90 5.97 -40.17
N ILE A 767 -27.43 7.17 -40.38
CA ILE A 767 -28.14 7.92 -39.33
C ILE A 767 -29.34 7.16 -38.78
N ASP A 768 -29.99 6.36 -39.63
CA ASP A 768 -31.17 5.58 -39.26
C ASP A 768 -30.79 4.27 -38.50
N ASP A 769 -29.53 3.84 -38.56
CA ASP A 769 -29.00 2.60 -37.96
C ASP A 769 -28.10 2.85 -36.72
N LEU A 770 -27.69 4.10 -36.50
CA LEU A 770 -26.70 4.51 -35.49
C LEU A 770 -27.02 4.04 -34.06
N PHE A 771 -28.31 4.03 -33.71
CA PHE A 771 -28.83 3.71 -32.38
C PHE A 771 -29.72 2.45 -32.38
N GLN A 772 -29.70 1.66 -33.46
CA GLN A 772 -30.43 0.40 -33.49
C GLN A 772 -29.77 -0.63 -32.57
N GLU A 773 -30.49 -1.00 -31.51
CA GLU A 773 -30.10 -1.99 -30.52
C GLU A 773 -31.26 -2.95 -30.26
N GLU A 774 -30.94 -4.21 -29.97
CA GLU A 774 -31.96 -5.18 -29.56
C GLU A 774 -32.64 -4.72 -28.26
N GLY A 775 -33.94 -4.46 -28.32
CA GLY A 775 -34.75 -4.03 -27.18
C GLY A 775 -34.83 -2.52 -26.95
N ALA A 776 -34.17 -1.68 -27.78
CA ALA A 776 -34.33 -0.24 -27.71
C ALA A 776 -35.72 0.20 -28.22
N ASP A 777 -36.32 1.17 -27.52
CA ASP A 777 -37.61 1.74 -27.88
C ASP A 777 -37.49 2.63 -29.14
N THR A 778 -38.38 2.39 -30.11
CA THR A 778 -38.42 3.12 -31.38
C THR A 778 -38.64 4.63 -31.17
N VAL A 779 -39.38 5.03 -30.13
CA VAL A 779 -39.61 6.45 -29.83
C VAL A 779 -38.30 7.12 -29.41
N SER A 780 -37.52 6.48 -28.55
CA SER A 780 -36.21 6.93 -28.10
C SER A 780 -35.21 7.03 -29.25
N ILE A 781 -35.14 6.01 -30.12
CA ILE A 781 -34.32 6.05 -31.34
C ILE A 781 -34.71 7.23 -32.23
N GLN A 782 -36.01 7.41 -32.48
CA GLN A 782 -36.50 8.50 -33.32
C GLN A 782 -36.22 9.87 -32.71
N ARG A 783 -36.28 10.01 -31.38
CA ARG A 783 -35.88 11.21 -30.66
C ARG A 783 -34.40 11.50 -30.86
N ALA A 784 -33.52 10.52 -30.69
CA ALA A 784 -32.08 10.67 -30.93
C ALA A 784 -31.80 11.16 -32.36
N ILE A 785 -32.40 10.51 -33.36
CA ILE A 785 -32.26 10.88 -34.78
C ILE A 785 -32.79 12.30 -35.04
N ASN A 786 -33.92 12.66 -34.44
CA ASN A 786 -34.49 14.00 -34.59
C ASN A 786 -33.57 15.06 -33.97
N SER A 787 -33.01 14.80 -32.79
CA SER A 787 -32.06 15.70 -32.12
C SER A 787 -30.75 15.86 -32.89
N LEU A 788 -30.28 14.82 -33.60
CA LEU A 788 -29.15 14.96 -34.53
C LEU A 788 -29.49 15.90 -35.71
N ARG A 789 -30.76 15.97 -36.13
CA ARG A 789 -31.20 16.79 -37.26
C ARG A 789 -31.44 18.26 -36.91
N THR A 790 -31.44 18.64 -35.62
CA THR A 790 -31.82 19.99 -35.15
C THR A 790 -30.65 20.92 -34.82
N LEU A 791 -29.40 20.56 -35.17
CA LEU A 791 -28.24 21.44 -34.97
C LEU A 791 -28.49 22.86 -35.57
N PRO A 792 -28.17 23.94 -34.84
CA PRO A 792 -28.31 25.30 -35.36
C PRO A 792 -27.45 25.51 -36.61
N GLY A 793 -27.95 26.22 -37.63
CA GLY A 793 -27.14 26.66 -38.78
C GLY A 793 -26.75 25.59 -39.81
N VAL A 794 -27.38 24.40 -39.80
CA VAL A 794 -27.12 23.33 -40.79
C VAL A 794 -27.64 23.74 -42.18
N LYS A 795 -26.72 23.89 -43.15
CA LYS A 795 -27.07 24.32 -44.52
C LYS A 795 -27.37 23.16 -45.49
N GLN A 796 -26.84 21.94 -45.28
CA GLN A 796 -26.98 20.83 -46.23
C GLN A 796 -27.06 19.43 -45.56
N ARG A 797 -27.71 18.49 -46.25
CA ARG A 797 -27.65 17.04 -45.96
C ARG A 797 -26.51 16.40 -46.78
N PRO A 798 -25.71 15.47 -46.23
CA PRO A 798 -25.79 14.93 -44.88
C PRO A 798 -25.11 15.83 -43.83
N CYS A 799 -25.71 15.90 -42.64
CA CYS A 799 -25.23 16.62 -41.46
C CYS A 799 -24.27 15.77 -40.60
N LEU A 800 -23.77 14.66 -41.13
CA LEU A 800 -23.02 13.63 -40.41
C LEU A 800 -21.80 13.19 -41.23
N LEU A 801 -20.60 13.35 -40.68
CA LEU A 801 -19.36 12.75 -41.15
C LEU A 801 -19.18 11.39 -40.46
N ARG A 802 -19.22 10.32 -41.25
CA ARG A 802 -19.07 8.93 -40.81
C ARG A 802 -17.62 8.50 -40.96
N ALA A 803 -16.89 8.42 -39.85
CA ALA A 803 -15.49 8.04 -39.84
C ALA A 803 -15.31 6.59 -39.37
N VAL A 804 -14.47 5.83 -40.05
CA VAL A 804 -14.01 4.52 -39.57
C VAL A 804 -12.52 4.59 -39.31
N THR A 805 -12.07 3.94 -38.24
CA THR A 805 -10.66 3.84 -37.90
C THR A 805 -10.34 2.51 -37.25
N ALA A 806 -9.07 2.11 -37.33
CA ALA A 806 -8.53 1.00 -36.58
C ALA A 806 -7.20 1.41 -35.95
N PHE A 807 -6.82 0.70 -34.89
CA PHE A 807 -5.52 0.84 -34.26
C PHE A 807 -5.06 -0.52 -33.70
N PRO A 808 -3.75 -0.87 -33.77
CA PRO A 808 -2.65 -0.11 -34.39
C PRO A 808 -2.58 -0.21 -35.93
N VAL A 809 -3.43 -1.02 -36.57
CA VAL A 809 -3.49 -1.17 -38.03
C VAL A 809 -4.28 -0.06 -38.70
N GLU A 810 -4.02 0.21 -39.97
CA GLU A 810 -4.87 1.11 -40.77
C GLU A 810 -5.95 0.33 -41.50
N VAL A 811 -7.11 0.97 -41.69
CA VAL A 811 -8.20 0.47 -42.53
C VAL A 811 -8.26 1.27 -43.83
N ASP A 812 -8.81 0.68 -44.88
CA ASP A 812 -9.13 1.37 -46.12
C ASP A 812 -10.62 1.17 -46.42
N VAL A 813 -11.39 2.25 -46.34
CA VAL A 813 -12.84 2.19 -46.57
C VAL A 813 -13.22 2.24 -48.05
N ARG A 814 -12.27 2.51 -48.96
CA ARG A 814 -12.51 2.60 -50.41
C ARG A 814 -13.29 1.41 -50.99
N PRO A 815 -13.01 0.15 -50.62
CA PRO A 815 -13.72 -1.00 -51.18
C PRO A 815 -15.17 -1.12 -50.69
N CYS A 816 -15.50 -0.47 -49.57
CA CYS A 816 -16.77 -0.62 -48.87
C CYS A 816 -17.82 0.44 -49.25
N VAL A 817 -17.41 1.47 -49.99
CA VAL A 817 -18.23 2.66 -50.26
C VAL A 817 -18.32 2.98 -51.75
N ASP A 818 -19.54 3.26 -52.21
CA ASP A 818 -19.74 3.71 -53.58
C ASP A 818 -19.32 5.18 -53.77
N LYS A 819 -19.29 5.66 -55.02
CA LYS A 819 -18.95 7.05 -55.35
C LYS A 819 -20.00 8.07 -54.85
N ARG A 820 -21.16 7.63 -54.38
CA ARG A 820 -22.26 8.45 -53.88
C ARG A 820 -22.12 8.73 -52.38
N CYS A 821 -21.49 7.82 -51.63
CA CYS A 821 -21.08 8.01 -50.24
C CYS A 821 -19.92 9.02 -50.13
N ARG A 822 -20.28 10.31 -50.03
CA ARG A 822 -19.30 11.43 -49.91
C ARG A 822 -18.97 11.80 -48.47
N ASP A 823 -19.73 11.27 -47.52
CA ASP A 823 -19.70 11.57 -46.09
C ASP A 823 -19.00 10.49 -45.27
N VAL A 824 -18.49 9.43 -45.91
CA VAL A 824 -17.68 8.40 -45.27
C VAL A 824 -16.19 8.71 -45.46
N ALA A 825 -15.43 8.63 -44.37
CA ALA A 825 -13.98 8.81 -44.41
C ALA A 825 -13.24 7.83 -43.51
N ASN A 826 -11.95 7.67 -43.78
CA ASN A 826 -11.02 6.96 -42.91
C ASN A 826 -10.26 7.96 -42.04
N LEU A 827 -10.29 7.76 -40.73
CA LEU A 827 -9.48 8.54 -39.78
C LEU A 827 -8.16 7.78 -39.52
N SER A 828 -7.06 8.28 -40.09
CA SER A 828 -5.76 7.59 -40.10
C SER A 828 -4.80 8.18 -39.09
N PHE A 829 -4.49 7.44 -38.01
CA PHE A 829 -3.46 7.81 -37.02
C PHE A 829 -2.07 8.09 -37.64
N ARG A 830 -1.76 7.56 -38.84
CA ARG A 830 -0.48 7.82 -39.52
C ARG A 830 -0.45 9.10 -40.34
N ALA A 831 -1.58 9.56 -40.89
CA ALA A 831 -1.65 10.84 -41.60
C ALA A 831 -1.12 12.01 -40.73
N LEU A 832 -1.15 11.78 -39.42
CA LEU A 832 -0.97 12.70 -38.31
C LEU A 832 0.45 12.62 -37.72
N ARG A 833 1.35 11.84 -38.36
CA ARG A 833 2.79 11.85 -38.08
C ARG A 833 3.51 13.04 -38.72
N ARG A 834 2.82 13.86 -39.52
CA ARG A 834 3.37 15.10 -40.08
C ARG A 834 3.84 16.01 -38.94
N LYS A 835 5.04 16.57 -39.07
CA LYS A 835 5.73 17.31 -37.98
C LYS A 835 4.89 18.45 -37.39
N GLU A 836 4.01 19.05 -38.18
CA GLU A 836 3.15 20.17 -37.81
C GLU A 836 1.90 19.75 -37.00
N ASP A 837 1.57 18.45 -36.98
CA ASP A 837 0.35 17.89 -36.40
C ASP A 837 0.65 16.84 -35.31
N GLN A 838 1.91 16.76 -34.87
CA GLN A 838 2.32 15.82 -33.83
C GLN A 838 1.77 16.27 -32.48
N VAL A 839 0.83 15.49 -31.94
CA VAL A 839 0.44 15.57 -30.54
C VAL A 839 1.59 15.04 -29.68
N MET A 840 2.02 15.82 -28.69
CA MET A 840 3.16 15.46 -27.87
C MET A 840 2.75 14.48 -26.77
N GLN A 841 3.66 13.58 -26.42
CA GLN A 841 3.45 12.67 -25.29
C GLN A 841 3.22 13.43 -23.98
N VAL A 842 3.83 14.60 -23.81
CA VAL A 842 3.63 15.47 -22.64
C VAL A 842 2.16 15.88 -22.47
N ASP A 843 1.47 16.26 -23.55
CA ASP A 843 0.05 16.66 -23.47
C ASP A 843 -0.82 15.45 -23.07
N PHE A 844 -0.46 14.27 -23.55
CA PHE A 844 -1.13 13.01 -23.21
C PHE A 844 -0.95 12.65 -21.73
N TYR A 845 0.26 12.83 -21.19
CA TYR A 845 0.50 12.71 -19.75
C TYR A 845 -0.32 13.70 -18.94
N ASP A 846 -0.28 14.97 -19.31
CA ASP A 846 -0.97 16.03 -18.59
C ASP A 846 -2.48 15.76 -18.55
N ALA A 847 -3.06 15.21 -19.63
CA ALA A 847 -4.46 14.80 -19.67
C ALA A 847 -4.79 13.64 -18.73
N MET A 848 -3.93 12.59 -18.66
CA MET A 848 -4.12 11.50 -17.69
C MET A 848 -3.98 11.98 -16.24
N VAL A 849 -3.00 12.85 -15.96
CA VAL A 849 -2.80 13.45 -14.64
C VAL A 849 -4.00 14.32 -14.27
N ASN A 850 -4.49 15.13 -15.21
CA ASN A 850 -5.72 15.92 -15.06
C ASN A 850 -6.94 15.05 -14.79
N GLY A 851 -7.07 13.89 -15.42
CA GLY A 851 -8.16 12.94 -15.11
C GLY A 851 -8.02 12.30 -13.72
N ALA A 852 -6.79 12.08 -13.25
CA ALA A 852 -6.52 11.52 -11.92
C ALA A 852 -6.91 12.47 -10.79
N ILE A 853 -6.63 13.77 -11.00
CA ILE A 853 -6.89 14.83 -10.03
C ILE A 853 -8.23 15.56 -10.27
N GLY A 854 -8.76 15.51 -11.48
CA GLY A 854 -9.98 16.18 -11.95
C GLY A 854 -11.20 15.27 -11.83
N GLY A 855 -12.36 15.88 -11.57
CA GLY A 855 -13.66 15.21 -11.43
C GLY A 855 -14.55 15.98 -10.46
N THR A 856 -15.84 16.12 -10.79
CA THR A 856 -16.79 16.98 -10.05
C THR A 856 -17.03 16.52 -8.61
N LYS A 857 -16.99 15.21 -8.33
CA LYS A 857 -17.07 14.63 -6.98
C LYS A 857 -15.80 14.85 -6.12
N ARG A 858 -14.82 15.60 -6.62
CA ARG A 858 -13.46 15.64 -6.07
C ARG A 858 -13.03 17.04 -5.64
N LYS A 859 -13.94 18.03 -5.68
CA LYS A 859 -13.67 19.39 -5.24
C LYS A 859 -13.63 19.47 -3.72
N SER A 860 -12.58 20.11 -3.19
CA SER A 860 -12.56 20.56 -1.80
C SER A 860 -13.44 21.81 -1.67
N ARG A 861 -13.98 22.07 -0.47
CA ARG A 861 -14.64 23.35 -0.17
C ARG A 861 -13.73 24.57 -0.32
N TRP A 862 -12.42 24.34 -0.30
CA TRP A 862 -11.38 25.36 -0.49
C TRP A 862 -10.92 25.49 -1.94
N ASP A 863 -11.48 24.70 -2.86
CA ASP A 863 -11.23 24.85 -4.30
C ASP A 863 -12.13 25.96 -4.86
N ASP A 864 -11.64 27.19 -4.77
CA ASP A 864 -12.25 28.40 -5.33
C ASP A 864 -11.97 28.57 -6.84
N GLY A 865 -11.40 27.55 -7.49
CA GLY A 865 -10.94 27.63 -8.88
C GLY A 865 -9.61 28.38 -9.06
N ALA A 866 -8.93 28.79 -7.98
CA ALA A 866 -7.60 29.39 -8.05
C ALA A 866 -6.49 28.38 -8.36
N MET A 867 -6.75 27.07 -8.19
CA MET A 867 -5.81 26.02 -8.60
C MET A 867 -5.54 26.12 -10.10
N GLN A 868 -4.27 26.05 -10.48
CA GLN A 868 -3.90 26.10 -11.89
C GLN A 868 -4.40 24.84 -12.59
N GLY A 869 -5.20 25.03 -13.64
CA GLY A 869 -5.88 23.94 -14.35
C GLY A 869 -4.97 23.07 -15.23
N SER A 870 -3.80 23.56 -15.66
CA SER A 870 -2.85 22.80 -16.49
C SER A 870 -1.39 23.22 -16.37
N ARG A 871 -0.50 22.28 -16.72
CA ARG A 871 0.94 22.51 -16.92
C ARG A 871 1.25 23.63 -17.92
N LYS A 872 0.50 23.73 -19.04
CA LYS A 872 0.65 24.83 -20.02
C LYS A 872 0.47 26.21 -19.35
N ARG A 873 -0.58 26.36 -18.52
CA ARG A 873 -0.84 27.60 -17.76
C ARG A 873 0.24 27.86 -16.71
N ALA A 874 0.70 26.81 -16.03
CA ALA A 874 1.82 26.87 -15.09
C ALA A 874 3.10 27.41 -15.74
N LYS A 875 3.47 26.87 -16.92
CA LYS A 875 4.65 27.33 -17.68
C LYS A 875 4.52 28.78 -18.15
N GLU A 876 3.34 29.18 -18.63
CA GLU A 876 3.06 30.55 -19.03
C GLU A 876 3.24 31.50 -17.83
N LEU A 877 2.67 31.14 -16.68
CA LEU A 877 2.74 31.95 -15.48
C LEU A 877 4.18 32.03 -14.94
N GLN A 878 4.93 30.92 -14.94
CA GLN A 878 6.34 30.94 -14.57
C GLN A 878 7.17 31.81 -15.51
N SER A 879 6.92 31.76 -16.82
CA SER A 879 7.62 32.61 -17.80
C SER A 879 7.36 34.10 -17.52
N ARG A 880 6.12 34.45 -17.14
CA ARG A 880 5.76 35.80 -16.69
C ARG A 880 6.48 36.17 -15.39
N LEU A 881 6.49 35.29 -14.39
CA LEU A 881 7.18 35.52 -13.12
C LEU A 881 8.70 35.71 -13.30
N LEU A 882 9.34 34.90 -14.16
CA LEU A 882 10.76 35.04 -14.50
C LEU A 882 11.05 36.39 -15.16
N PHE A 883 10.14 36.86 -16.03
CA PHE A 883 10.26 38.17 -16.66
C PHE A 883 10.09 39.31 -15.65
N GLU A 884 9.08 39.24 -14.77
CA GLU A 884 8.85 40.21 -13.70
C GLU A 884 10.04 40.28 -12.71
N PHE A 885 10.62 39.13 -12.35
CA PHE A 885 11.77 39.05 -11.45
C PHE A 885 13.04 39.65 -12.08
N LYS A 886 13.31 39.32 -13.36
CA LYS A 886 14.40 39.94 -14.13
C LYS A 886 14.22 41.46 -14.26
N GLY A 887 12.97 41.93 -14.38
CA GLY A 887 12.66 43.37 -14.43
C GLY A 887 12.89 44.11 -13.11
N LYS A 888 12.74 43.46 -11.96
CA LYS A 888 12.93 44.07 -10.62
C LYS A 888 14.39 44.08 -10.14
N HIS A 889 15.23 43.17 -10.63
CA HIS A 889 16.60 42.97 -10.12
C HIS A 889 17.74 43.43 -11.04
N MET A 890 17.48 44.17 -12.13
CA MET A 890 18.53 44.81 -12.94
C MET A 890 19.24 46.02 -12.27
N GLY A 891 19.03 46.27 -10.97
CA GLY A 891 19.60 47.41 -10.24
C GLY A 891 20.83 47.14 -9.37
N SER A 892 21.20 45.88 -9.08
CA SER A 892 22.38 45.59 -8.25
C SER A 892 22.94 44.20 -8.53
N SER A 893 24.24 44.13 -8.80
CA SER A 893 25.01 42.93 -9.12
C SER A 893 25.03 41.87 -8.01
N HIS A 894 25.08 40.60 -8.46
CA HIS A 894 25.33 39.35 -7.73
C HIS A 894 24.29 38.93 -6.67
N GLU A 895 23.43 37.96 -7.00
CA GLU A 895 23.49 36.59 -6.45
C GLU A 895 22.29 35.70 -6.84
N VAL A 896 22.59 34.40 -6.98
CA VAL A 896 21.76 33.19 -6.94
C VAL A 896 20.34 33.28 -7.52
N MET A 897 20.19 32.90 -8.79
CA MET A 897 18.90 32.50 -9.34
C MET A 897 18.52 31.10 -8.83
N PRO A 898 17.27 30.88 -8.35
CA PRO A 898 16.75 29.52 -8.24
C PRO A 898 16.54 28.98 -9.67
N HIS A 899 17.42 28.08 -10.10
CA HIS A 899 17.27 27.33 -11.35
C HIS A 899 16.09 26.35 -11.20
N TYR A 900 14.87 26.81 -11.48
CA TYR A 900 13.77 25.92 -11.84
C TYR A 900 13.84 25.66 -13.34
N THR A 901 14.84 24.87 -13.74
CA THR A 901 15.02 24.39 -15.11
C THR A 901 14.04 23.26 -15.38
N TRP A 902 12.90 23.59 -16.01
CA TRP A 902 12.00 22.58 -16.57
C TRP A 902 12.67 22.01 -17.83
N ASP A 903 13.34 20.87 -17.67
CA ASP A 903 14.13 20.19 -18.70
C ASP A 903 15.10 21.11 -19.43
N LEU A 904 16.21 21.47 -18.77
CA LEU A 904 17.55 21.70 -19.35
C LEU A 904 18.48 22.19 -18.22
N GLN A 905 19.45 21.36 -17.83
CA GLN A 905 20.41 21.53 -16.72
C GLN A 905 19.91 21.00 -15.38
N ASP A 906 20.25 19.74 -15.11
CA ASP A 906 20.99 19.34 -13.90
C ASP A 906 21.28 17.84 -14.00
N GLU A 907 22.57 17.51 -14.12
CA GLU A 907 23.30 16.43 -13.46
C GLU A 907 24.70 16.30 -14.12
N ASP A 908 25.60 17.22 -13.79
CA ASP A 908 27.03 16.89 -13.68
C ASP A 908 27.31 16.76 -12.19
N LEU A 909 27.59 15.52 -11.77
CA LEU A 909 28.24 15.02 -10.55
C LEU A 909 27.60 13.71 -10.08
N TYR A 910 27.68 12.69 -10.95
CA TYR A 910 27.80 11.31 -10.50
C TYR A 910 29.22 10.85 -10.83
N GLU A 911 30.14 11.04 -9.89
CA GLU A 911 31.26 10.11 -9.82
C GLU A 911 30.69 8.72 -9.47
N GLU A 912 31.14 7.71 -10.19
CA GLU A 912 30.86 6.30 -9.90
C GLU A 912 31.14 6.02 -8.42
N TYR A 913 30.08 5.87 -7.63
CA TYR A 913 30.16 5.30 -6.30
C TYR A 913 30.38 3.78 -6.45
N ASP A 914 31.65 3.38 -6.46
CA ASP A 914 32.06 2.01 -6.20
C ASP A 914 31.51 1.60 -4.81
N PRO A 915 30.75 0.50 -4.66
CA PRO A 915 30.15 0.11 -3.38
C PRO A 915 31.17 -0.51 -2.42
N VAL A 916 32.29 0.18 -2.21
CA VAL A 916 33.35 -0.16 -1.26
C VAL A 916 33.66 1.11 -0.47
N ASP A 917 32.84 1.42 0.55
CA ASP A 917 33.30 2.10 1.79
C ASP A 917 32.21 2.44 2.83
N ALA A 918 30.96 1.99 2.67
CA ALA A 918 29.95 2.03 3.75
C ALA A 918 29.97 0.78 4.67
N VAL A 919 31.15 0.17 4.92
CA VAL A 919 31.33 -1.02 5.78
C VAL A 919 32.38 -0.81 6.89
N ALA A 920 32.60 0.43 7.34
CA ALA A 920 33.64 0.73 8.34
C ALA A 920 33.16 0.88 9.80
N VAL A 921 31.94 0.46 10.16
CA VAL A 921 31.53 0.33 11.59
C VAL A 921 31.08 -1.10 11.97
N THR A 922 31.15 -2.05 11.03
CA THR A 922 30.76 -3.45 11.27
C THR A 922 31.82 -4.45 10.83
N GLN A 923 33.11 -4.13 11.04
CA GLN A 923 34.20 -5.10 10.93
C GLN A 923 35.11 -5.06 12.17
N GLN A 924 34.61 -5.63 13.27
CA GLN A 924 35.50 -6.15 14.33
C GLN A 924 35.08 -7.54 14.85
N ARG A 925 34.28 -8.28 14.08
CA ARG A 925 34.01 -9.71 14.36
C ARG A 925 33.90 -10.51 13.08
N ARG A 926 35.04 -10.86 12.47
CA ARG A 926 35.25 -12.07 11.64
C ARG A 926 36.72 -12.19 11.25
N LEU A 927 37.54 -12.72 12.16
CA LEU A 927 38.80 -13.38 11.82
C LEU A 927 38.76 -14.81 12.36
N SER A 928 38.37 -15.74 11.49
CA SER A 928 38.99 -17.06 11.34
C SER A 928 38.20 -17.82 10.29
N TYR A 929 38.87 -18.23 9.22
CA TYR A 929 38.74 -19.50 8.48
C TYR A 929 39.43 -19.34 7.12
N ALA A 930 40.63 -19.89 7.02
CA ALA A 930 41.42 -19.98 5.79
C ALA A 930 40.89 -21.11 4.87
N PRO A 931 40.95 -20.97 3.52
CA PRO A 931 40.67 -22.06 2.62
C PRO A 931 41.94 -22.83 2.20
N ARG A 932 41.86 -24.17 2.21
CA ARG A 932 42.89 -25.09 1.69
C ARG A 932 42.89 -25.10 0.15
N LYS A 933 44.06 -24.85 -0.44
CA LYS A 933 44.36 -24.99 -1.88
C LYS A 933 44.30 -26.47 -2.33
N ARG A 934 43.74 -26.73 -3.51
CA ARG A 934 43.99 -27.95 -4.31
C ARG A 934 44.61 -27.58 -5.66
N ALA A 935 45.64 -28.32 -6.05
CA ALA A 935 46.51 -28.12 -7.20
C ALA A 935 45.86 -28.58 -8.54
N PRO A 936 46.33 -28.08 -9.70
CA PRO A 936 45.86 -28.51 -11.02
C PRO A 936 46.73 -29.63 -11.62
N LYS A 937 46.12 -30.48 -12.46
CA LYS A 937 46.81 -31.41 -13.36
C LYS A 937 46.17 -31.38 -14.77
N PRO A 938 46.89 -31.80 -15.82
CA PRO A 938 47.07 -30.98 -17.04
C PRO A 938 46.30 -31.46 -18.27
N ARG A 939 46.23 -30.55 -19.26
CA ARG A 939 45.78 -30.75 -20.64
C ARG A 939 46.66 -31.75 -21.42
N GLN A 940 46.03 -32.61 -22.22
CA GLN A 940 46.65 -33.23 -23.40
C GLN A 940 45.84 -32.93 -24.67
N LEU A 941 46.59 -32.60 -25.72
CA LEU A 941 46.19 -32.39 -27.11
C LEU A 941 46.01 -33.72 -27.87
N ARG A 942 45.08 -33.77 -28.83
CA ARG A 942 45.23 -34.20 -30.24
C ARG A 942 43.84 -34.32 -30.90
N ARG A 943 43.52 -33.57 -31.97
CA ARG A 943 43.88 -33.68 -33.41
C ARG A 943 42.84 -34.50 -34.22
N ASN A 944 42.11 -33.78 -35.06
CA ASN A 944 41.44 -34.11 -36.34
C ASN A 944 41.09 -35.57 -36.71
N GLN A 945 39.86 -35.80 -37.17
CA GLN A 945 39.59 -36.35 -38.51
C GLN A 945 38.14 -36.16 -38.99
N LYS A 946 38.02 -35.91 -40.30
CA LYS A 946 36.81 -35.75 -41.11
C LYS A 946 36.09 -37.10 -41.33
N GLY A 947 34.77 -37.08 -41.57
CA GLY A 947 34.06 -38.25 -42.10
C GLY A 947 32.53 -38.12 -42.24
N THR A 948 32.08 -37.56 -43.36
CA THR A 948 30.91 -37.89 -44.20
C THR A 948 29.68 -38.70 -43.70
N ARG A 949 28.51 -38.19 -44.13
CA ARG A 949 27.37 -38.83 -44.85
C ARG A 949 26.06 -39.17 -44.11
N GLN A 950 25.00 -38.54 -44.65
CA GLN A 950 23.69 -39.06 -45.09
C GLN A 950 22.53 -39.34 -44.11
N ASN A 951 21.45 -38.58 -44.36
CA ASN A 951 20.04 -38.96 -44.52
C ASN A 951 19.36 -39.87 -43.48
N ARG A 952 18.33 -39.33 -42.82
CA ARG A 952 16.97 -39.93 -42.88
C ARG A 952 15.87 -38.98 -42.40
N LYS A 953 14.72 -39.15 -43.06
CA LYS A 953 13.42 -38.47 -42.95
C LYS A 953 12.65 -38.82 -41.67
N LYS A 954 11.57 -38.04 -41.45
CA LYS A 954 10.35 -38.27 -40.63
C LYS A 954 10.56 -37.91 -39.15
N SER A 955 9.62 -37.31 -38.42
CA SER A 955 8.21 -36.96 -38.67
C SER A 955 7.75 -36.01 -37.55
N VAL A 956 6.79 -35.15 -37.90
CA VAL A 956 5.71 -34.57 -37.10
C VAL A 956 5.52 -35.15 -35.68
N SER A 957 5.46 -34.27 -34.67
CA SER A 957 4.42 -34.28 -33.61
C SER A 957 4.66 -33.21 -32.52
N LYS A 958 3.75 -32.23 -32.51
CA LYS A 958 3.04 -31.65 -31.35
C LYS A 958 3.77 -30.74 -30.33
N TYR A 959 3.10 -29.59 -30.15
CA TYR A 959 3.04 -28.68 -29.00
C TYR A 959 4.32 -27.95 -28.57
N ALA A 960 4.42 -26.68 -28.99
CA ALA A 960 4.11 -25.54 -28.12
C ALA A 960 3.69 -24.36 -29.01
#